data_AF-A0A518APE4-F1
#
_entry.id   AF-A0A518APE4-F1
#
_cell.length_a   1.000
_cell.length_b   1.000
_cell.length_c   1.000
_cell.angle_alpha   90.00
_cell.angle_beta   90.00
_cell.angle_gamma   90.00
#
_symmetry.space_group_name_H-M   'P 1'
#
loop_
_entity.id
_entity.type
_entity.pdbx_description
1 polymer ?
#
loop_
_entity_poly.entity_id
_entity_poly.type
_entity_poly.pdbx_seq_one_letter_code
_entity_poly.pdbx_strand_id
1 'polypeptide(L)'
;MSPDEIFHTMPELPRLVEAWQLGTLHGEAKHKLSELLLNNRDARQYFIELTQIDSELRWRYSSQSHIAPALAHDVNGSTIPAASIVIRELGIREDVSFYQVFELVEHSELHAQLWLQVYIALRACLFMGLRLPSDAEAAVDSVCSGLMDEPLTEYSPDRFCSLALNLAVEQFAVWQGVDAERDRSVQQFEAILKRSLRECEAVDVVALYESVEDFVPRHVPASALRVLCMRYLLELSPGEISRLLSLPLKKVLSQLAECRLKLWNACATSVKQHASPTVMQGFNLFYGFVDASESFGLQPEGGRRQSASAQFLQDLDSWCSEGEENGRCLLAMAVAHEALYRRLSLNVLLEDSSTRRDEAFHHVLTDMVLYLEETSPSVPSEPSVAHAPRRSRFATAWGMAIAAAVLIAASMGYLMLQRDNAVSPDTPVLAQQEREVPSNPLTGADIREATSFPEVPVRIAVATVKTSLGVVGRSDTDYSVGNSVYANEPIELTEGIVELITPSGSEWVLEAPVSLYLDDQGVVDLKHGKLVGLNSGQANALIVETPTARVLDTGTEFGVSVGDLQTTSVAVYEGAIELSSQPFDLADPKISPIEMEADYQAVVEQGGQLPKTVDLQMHDREFIRPDEVALRVEQQHGSAEAADKVAFYELLRIEGLLAYQGFHAESYGEAYAVGFETPRAISPLRFGSDLLPIKRSQRASESLVIGQNTTVFMNLDVSERSRLARAGLLNSSGDVGKDDSEVWMSWWSQMSLSSDQRFDWTGVSLMYGDKRNDEEPVFFGQPSGASGLGVRLYPPGNEAMYLFDTDRAFVGVQPLAIDNQSHFWTVRMAFGDDSAAVVSVWLDTELEELSSTPPLLVQAIPNLKFDRLRLESSSGKSSDTCTYDEFVLAQTLESLVKINQHVSGLRQSH
;
A
#
# COMPACT_ATOMS: atom_id res chain seq x y z
N MET A 1 -16.49 -44.38 27.91
CA MET A 1 -17.92 -44.75 28.05
C MET A 1 -18.72 -43.92 27.07
N SER A 2 -19.82 -44.44 26.52
CA SER A 2 -20.67 -43.60 25.67
C SER A 2 -21.32 -42.49 26.52
N PRO A 3 -21.72 -41.34 25.93
CA PRO A 3 -22.39 -40.27 26.68
C PRO A 3 -23.58 -40.79 27.50
N ASP A 4 -24.37 -41.70 26.94
CA ASP A 4 -25.52 -42.32 27.62
C ASP A 4 -25.12 -43.13 28.88
N GLU A 5 -23.97 -43.81 28.86
CA GLU A 5 -23.46 -44.54 30.03
C GLU A 5 -22.95 -43.58 31.13
N ILE A 6 -22.43 -42.42 30.75
CA ILE A 6 -21.97 -41.38 31.70
C ILE A 6 -23.17 -40.69 32.36
N PHE A 7 -24.23 -40.42 31.61
CA PHE A 7 -25.49 -39.90 32.16
C PHE A 7 -26.12 -40.82 33.20
N HIS A 8 -25.98 -42.14 33.03
CA HIS A 8 -26.48 -43.11 34.01
C HIS A 8 -25.58 -43.31 35.23
N THR A 9 -24.26 -43.18 35.09
CA THR A 9 -23.31 -43.41 36.19
C THR A 9 -22.94 -42.14 36.97
N MET A 10 -22.97 -40.97 36.33
CA MET A 10 -22.64 -39.67 36.92
C MET A 10 -23.61 -38.57 36.42
N PRO A 11 -24.89 -38.64 36.80
CA PRO A 11 -25.94 -37.77 36.25
C PRO A 11 -25.76 -36.28 36.56
N GLU A 12 -24.99 -35.94 37.59
CA GLU A 12 -24.73 -34.55 37.97
C GLU A 12 -23.56 -33.92 37.20
N LEU A 13 -22.67 -34.71 36.59
CA LEU A 13 -21.48 -34.21 35.92
C LEU A 13 -21.82 -33.28 34.73
N PRO A 14 -22.72 -33.65 33.79
CA PRO A 14 -23.04 -32.79 32.65
C PRO A 14 -23.54 -31.40 33.06
N ARG A 15 -24.40 -31.33 34.08
CA ARG A 15 -24.91 -30.04 34.62
C ARG A 15 -23.83 -29.18 35.24
N LEU A 16 -22.86 -29.78 35.92
CA LEU A 16 -21.74 -29.06 36.53
C LEU A 16 -20.76 -28.54 35.46
N VAL A 17 -20.52 -29.32 34.39
CA VAL A 17 -19.70 -28.90 33.25
C VAL A 17 -20.37 -27.75 32.48
N GLU A 18 -21.68 -27.85 32.22
CA GLU A 18 -22.45 -26.80 31.55
C GLU A 18 -22.44 -25.47 32.33
N ALA A 19 -22.69 -25.52 33.65
CA ALA A 19 -22.62 -24.33 34.50
C ALA A 19 -21.18 -23.74 34.58
N TRP A 20 -20.15 -24.58 34.43
CA TRP A 20 -18.77 -24.12 34.32
C TRP A 20 -18.51 -23.39 32.99
N GLN A 21 -18.96 -23.95 31.86
CA GLN A 21 -18.81 -23.33 30.52
C GLN A 21 -19.51 -21.97 30.44
N LEU A 22 -20.66 -21.83 31.11
CA LEU A 22 -21.41 -20.58 31.19
C LEU A 22 -20.85 -19.57 32.21
N GLY A 23 -19.76 -19.91 32.92
CA GLY A 23 -19.14 -19.04 33.92
C GLY A 23 -19.96 -18.83 35.20
N THR A 24 -21.03 -19.61 35.41
CA THR A 24 -21.99 -19.44 36.51
C THR A 24 -21.69 -20.35 37.71
N LEU A 25 -20.63 -21.17 37.64
CA LEU A 25 -20.30 -22.17 38.66
C LEU A 25 -19.54 -21.57 39.87
N HIS A 26 -20.16 -21.57 41.05
CA HIS A 26 -19.59 -21.03 42.29
C HIS A 26 -19.78 -21.96 43.49
N GLY A 27 -18.97 -21.75 44.55
CA GLY A 27 -19.11 -22.42 45.84
C GLY A 27 -18.96 -23.95 45.80
N GLU A 28 -19.87 -24.65 46.48
CA GLU A 28 -19.84 -26.10 46.67
C GLU A 28 -19.92 -26.89 45.34
N ALA A 29 -20.62 -26.34 44.33
CA ALA A 29 -20.71 -26.94 43.00
C ALA A 29 -19.36 -26.98 42.27
N LYS A 30 -18.53 -25.94 42.43
CA LYS A 30 -17.16 -25.90 41.87
C LYS A 30 -16.25 -26.91 42.57
N HIS A 31 -16.37 -27.05 43.89
CA HIS A 31 -15.59 -28.04 44.62
C HIS A 31 -15.96 -29.46 44.23
N LYS A 32 -17.26 -29.74 44.05
CA LYS A 32 -17.81 -31.04 43.66
C LYS A 32 -17.44 -31.43 42.23
N LEU A 33 -17.46 -30.49 41.28
CA LEU A 33 -16.92 -30.73 39.93
C LEU A 33 -15.43 -31.08 39.99
N SER A 34 -14.64 -30.31 40.75
CA SER A 34 -13.20 -30.57 40.88
C SER A 34 -12.91 -31.93 41.52
N GLU A 35 -13.69 -32.36 42.51
CA GLU A 35 -13.54 -33.68 43.13
C GLU A 35 -13.86 -34.82 42.16
N LEU A 36 -14.93 -34.69 41.36
CA LEU A 36 -15.29 -35.66 40.32
C LEU A 36 -14.20 -35.76 39.24
N LEU A 37 -13.66 -34.62 38.81
CA LEU A 37 -12.56 -34.58 37.84
C LEU A 37 -11.25 -35.12 38.43
N LEU A 38 -10.98 -35.01 39.74
CA LEU A 38 -9.75 -35.56 40.33
C LEU A 38 -9.83 -37.08 40.55
N ASN A 39 -11.01 -37.59 40.92
CA ASN A 39 -11.16 -38.97 41.35
C ASN A 39 -11.66 -39.93 40.26
N ASN A 40 -12.21 -39.42 39.16
CA ASN A 40 -12.78 -40.26 38.10
C ASN A 40 -12.20 -39.94 36.71
N ARG A 41 -11.58 -40.94 36.07
CA ARG A 41 -10.95 -40.79 34.75
C ARG A 41 -11.97 -40.54 33.64
N ASP A 42 -13.12 -41.19 33.69
CA ASP A 42 -14.17 -41.00 32.68
C ASP A 42 -14.81 -39.61 32.79
N ALA A 43 -14.89 -39.06 34.01
CA ALA A 43 -15.33 -37.68 34.22
C ALA A 43 -14.36 -36.65 33.61
N ARG A 44 -13.05 -36.88 33.73
CA ARG A 44 -12.03 -36.05 33.06
C ARG A 44 -12.13 -36.13 31.56
N GLN A 45 -12.25 -37.34 31.04
CA GLN A 45 -12.34 -37.56 29.60
C GLN A 45 -13.57 -36.84 29.03
N TYR A 46 -14.72 -36.96 29.70
CA TYR A 46 -15.95 -36.26 29.34
C TYR A 46 -15.83 -34.74 29.41
N PHE A 47 -15.19 -34.20 30.45
CA PHE A 47 -14.94 -32.76 30.57
C PHE A 47 -14.02 -32.26 29.45
N ILE A 48 -12.94 -32.98 29.15
CA ILE A 48 -12.02 -32.64 28.06
C ILE A 48 -12.75 -32.68 26.72
N GLU A 49 -13.53 -33.73 26.44
CA GLU A 49 -14.31 -33.86 25.20
C GLU A 49 -15.32 -32.71 25.05
N LEU A 50 -16.03 -32.33 26.10
CA LEU A 50 -16.96 -31.20 26.05
C LEU A 50 -16.26 -29.84 25.94
N THR A 51 -15.11 -29.67 26.57
CA THR A 51 -14.34 -28.41 26.48
C THR A 51 -13.68 -28.30 25.10
N GLN A 52 -13.23 -29.41 24.52
CA GLN A 52 -12.75 -29.49 23.15
C GLN A 52 -13.89 -29.22 22.17
N ILE A 53 -15.07 -29.82 22.36
CA ILE A 53 -16.26 -29.51 21.55
C ILE A 53 -16.65 -28.03 21.68
N ASP A 54 -16.66 -27.40 22.86
CA ASP A 54 -16.96 -25.96 22.98
C ASP A 54 -15.89 -25.08 22.34
N SER A 55 -14.61 -25.44 22.46
CA SER A 55 -13.49 -24.73 21.82
C SER A 55 -13.54 -24.89 20.30
N GLU A 56 -13.84 -26.10 19.82
CA GLU A 56 -13.98 -26.44 18.41
C GLU A 56 -15.27 -25.87 17.84
N LEU A 57 -16.35 -25.75 18.62
CA LEU A 57 -17.57 -25.04 18.23
C LEU A 57 -17.34 -23.52 18.21
N ARG A 58 -16.59 -22.92 19.14
CA ARG A 58 -16.25 -21.49 19.06
C ARG A 58 -15.33 -21.19 17.87
N TRP A 59 -14.37 -22.07 17.60
CA TRP A 59 -13.50 -22.01 16.41
C TRP A 59 -14.27 -22.31 15.10
N ARG A 60 -15.23 -23.25 15.11
CA ARG A 60 -16.10 -23.54 13.97
C ARG A 60 -17.16 -22.46 13.75
N TYR A 61 -17.74 -21.87 14.80
CA TYR A 61 -18.77 -20.82 14.71
C TYR A 61 -18.22 -19.41 14.47
N SER A 62 -16.91 -19.17 14.59
CA SER A 62 -16.28 -17.99 13.99
C SER A 62 -16.14 -18.09 12.47
N SER A 63 -16.35 -19.28 11.88
CA SER A 63 -16.03 -19.55 10.48
C SER A 63 -17.06 -20.42 9.71
N GLN A 64 -18.28 -20.65 10.23
CA GLN A 64 -19.29 -21.56 9.64
C GLN A 64 -20.72 -20.97 9.55
N SER A 65 -20.95 -19.99 8.68
CA SER A 65 -22.32 -19.76 8.15
C SER A 65 -22.48 -20.16 6.67
N HIS A 66 -21.44 -20.69 6.00
CA HIS A 66 -21.47 -20.85 4.53
C HIS A 66 -21.31 -22.26 3.94
N ILE A 67 -21.09 -23.33 4.72
CA ILE A 67 -20.68 -24.62 4.10
C ILE A 67 -21.79 -25.70 4.08
N ALA A 68 -22.88 -25.56 4.85
CA ALA A 68 -23.88 -26.63 4.95
C ALA A 68 -24.81 -26.82 3.71
N PRO A 69 -25.17 -25.80 2.89
CA PRO A 69 -25.95 -26.07 1.67
C PRO A 69 -25.10 -26.64 0.53
N ALA A 70 -23.78 -26.38 0.52
CA ALA A 70 -22.88 -26.74 -0.58
C ALA A 70 -22.50 -28.22 -0.60
N LEU A 71 -22.59 -28.92 0.54
CA LEU A 71 -22.28 -30.35 0.63
C LEU A 71 -23.47 -31.26 0.30
N ALA A 72 -24.63 -30.71 -0.06
CA ALA A 72 -25.83 -31.49 -0.38
C ALA A 72 -26.11 -31.64 -1.88
N HIS A 73 -25.32 -31.02 -2.77
CA HIS A 73 -25.49 -31.15 -4.22
C HIS A 73 -24.24 -31.66 -4.92
N ASP A 74 -24.42 -32.85 -5.50
CA ASP A 74 -23.54 -33.55 -6.41
C ASP A 74 -23.41 -32.71 -7.70
N VAL A 75 -22.47 -31.77 -7.72
CA VAL A 75 -22.12 -30.98 -8.91
C VAL A 75 -20.84 -31.56 -9.49
N ASN A 76 -20.91 -31.94 -10.76
CA ASN A 76 -19.76 -32.37 -11.55
C ASN A 76 -18.65 -31.30 -11.54
N GLY A 77 -17.65 -31.51 -10.67
CA GLY A 77 -16.23 -31.54 -11.02
C GLY A 77 -15.54 -30.24 -11.43
N SER A 78 -15.12 -29.45 -10.44
CA SER A 78 -13.76 -28.90 -10.42
C SER A 78 -13.26 -28.92 -8.98
N THR A 79 -12.41 -29.89 -8.66
CA THR A 79 -11.74 -30.01 -7.36
C THR A 79 -10.68 -28.92 -7.26
N ILE A 80 -10.87 -27.95 -6.36
CA ILE A 80 -9.82 -27.01 -5.98
C ILE A 80 -8.81 -27.78 -5.11
N PRO A 81 -7.51 -27.73 -5.43
CA PRO A 81 -6.47 -28.40 -4.65
C PRO A 81 -6.40 -27.87 -3.20
N ALA A 82 -6.19 -28.74 -2.21
CA ALA A 82 -6.10 -28.31 -0.80
C ALA A 82 -4.84 -27.46 -0.55
N ALA A 83 -3.79 -27.66 -1.35
CA ALA A 83 -2.60 -26.81 -1.37
C ALA A 83 -2.91 -25.32 -1.66
N SER A 84 -3.93 -25.03 -2.48
CA SER A 84 -4.36 -23.65 -2.79
C SER A 84 -4.92 -22.90 -1.57
N ILE A 85 -5.44 -23.64 -0.59
CA ILE A 85 -5.97 -23.10 0.67
C ILE A 85 -4.81 -22.80 1.63
N VAL A 86 -3.77 -23.62 1.66
CA VAL A 86 -2.60 -23.42 2.54
C VAL A 86 -1.77 -22.20 2.11
N ILE A 87 -1.73 -21.89 0.81
CA ILE A 87 -1.10 -20.67 0.27
C ILE A 87 -1.75 -19.39 0.82
N ARG A 88 -3.02 -19.45 1.24
CA ARG A 88 -3.73 -18.30 1.79
C ARG A 88 -3.13 -17.79 3.11
N GLU A 89 -2.48 -18.67 3.88
CA GLU A 89 -2.07 -18.43 5.27
C GLU A 89 -0.53 -18.32 5.47
N LEU A 90 0.29 -18.58 4.44
CA LEU A 90 1.75 -18.78 4.62
C LEU A 90 2.64 -17.53 4.49
N GLY A 91 2.10 -16.35 4.17
CA GLY A 91 2.93 -15.16 3.91
C GLY A 91 3.89 -15.27 2.70
N ILE A 92 3.81 -16.37 1.93
CA ILE A 92 4.51 -16.61 0.66
C ILE A 92 3.75 -15.96 -0.52
N ARG A 93 2.66 -15.24 -0.22
CA ARG A 93 1.71 -14.69 -1.21
C ARG A 93 2.29 -13.62 -2.12
N GLU A 94 3.38 -12.99 -1.73
CA GLU A 94 4.05 -11.95 -2.50
C GLU A 94 5.21 -12.49 -3.33
N ASP A 95 5.53 -13.78 -3.20
CA ASP A 95 6.66 -14.38 -3.87
C ASP A 95 6.27 -14.85 -5.28
N VAL A 96 6.53 -14.00 -6.26
CA VAL A 96 6.19 -14.24 -7.67
C VAL A 96 6.76 -15.58 -8.17
N SER A 97 8.01 -15.90 -7.78
CA SER A 97 8.72 -17.11 -8.21
C SER A 97 8.10 -18.39 -7.63
N PHE A 98 7.54 -18.34 -6.42
CA PHE A 98 6.75 -19.45 -5.87
C PHE A 98 5.49 -19.73 -6.71
N TYR A 99 4.71 -18.71 -7.04
CA TYR A 99 3.44 -18.87 -7.76
C TYR A 99 3.63 -19.39 -9.17
N GLN A 100 4.65 -18.90 -9.87
CA GLN A 100 4.93 -19.34 -11.23
C GLN A 100 5.16 -20.86 -11.33
N VAL A 101 5.85 -21.46 -10.35
CA VAL A 101 6.00 -22.91 -10.28
C VAL A 101 4.73 -23.58 -9.74
N PHE A 102 4.04 -22.96 -8.78
CA PHE A 102 2.80 -23.50 -8.23
C PHE A 102 1.69 -23.64 -9.29
N GLU A 103 1.50 -22.66 -10.18
CA GLU A 103 0.54 -22.71 -11.29
C GLU A 103 0.78 -23.92 -12.21
N LEU A 104 2.04 -24.31 -12.41
CA LEU A 104 2.38 -25.49 -13.23
C LEU A 104 1.99 -26.81 -12.55
N VAL A 105 1.96 -26.84 -11.21
CA VAL A 105 1.70 -28.06 -10.44
C VAL A 105 0.35 -28.07 -9.73
N GLU A 106 -0.42 -26.97 -9.73
CA GLU A 106 -1.65 -26.81 -8.95
C GLU A 106 -2.68 -27.88 -9.31
N HIS A 107 -2.77 -28.27 -10.58
CA HIS A 107 -3.70 -29.30 -11.05
C HIS A 107 -3.36 -30.72 -10.52
N SER A 108 -2.21 -30.90 -9.85
CA SER A 108 -1.78 -32.14 -9.21
C SER A 108 -1.59 -31.93 -7.71
N GLU A 109 -2.57 -32.33 -6.91
CA GLU A 109 -2.54 -32.21 -5.44
C GLU A 109 -1.21 -32.69 -4.82
N LEU A 110 -0.70 -33.82 -5.31
CA LEU A 110 0.57 -34.38 -4.86
C LEU A 110 1.75 -33.43 -5.13
N HIS A 111 1.86 -32.88 -6.35
CA HIS A 111 2.96 -31.98 -6.70
C HIS A 111 2.80 -30.58 -6.10
N ALA A 112 1.56 -30.10 -5.95
CA ALA A 112 1.25 -28.85 -5.26
C ALA A 112 1.65 -28.90 -3.77
N GLN A 113 1.35 -30.01 -3.08
CA GLN A 113 1.80 -30.24 -1.70
C GLN A 113 3.33 -30.42 -1.60
N LEU A 114 3.93 -31.15 -2.55
CA LEU A 114 5.39 -31.29 -2.62
C LEU A 114 6.07 -29.95 -2.85
N TRP A 115 5.54 -29.09 -3.71
CA TRP A 115 6.12 -27.77 -3.98
C TRP A 115 6.09 -26.88 -2.73
N LEU A 116 4.98 -26.87 -1.98
CA LEU A 116 4.88 -26.16 -0.70
C LEU A 116 6.00 -26.56 0.27
N GLN A 117 6.35 -27.85 0.34
CA GLN A 117 7.41 -28.34 1.22
C GLN A 117 8.81 -28.04 0.67
N VAL A 118 9.03 -28.33 -0.61
CA VAL A 118 10.32 -28.20 -1.28
C VAL A 118 10.76 -26.75 -1.30
N TYR A 119 9.86 -25.85 -1.67
CA TYR A 119 10.14 -24.44 -1.81
C TYR A 119 10.62 -23.82 -0.49
N ILE A 120 9.94 -24.09 0.61
CA ILE A 120 10.28 -23.56 1.94
C ILE A 120 11.68 -24.01 2.34
N ALA A 121 11.97 -25.31 2.26
CA ALA A 121 13.25 -25.85 2.68
C ALA A 121 14.41 -25.31 1.81
N LEU A 122 14.16 -25.22 0.49
CA LEU A 122 15.11 -24.71 -0.49
C LEU A 122 15.44 -23.24 -0.23
N ARG A 123 14.41 -22.42 -0.09
CA ARG A 123 14.55 -20.98 0.17
C ARG A 123 15.25 -20.71 1.50
N ALA A 124 14.81 -21.34 2.59
CA ALA A 124 15.44 -21.20 3.89
C ALA A 124 16.92 -21.60 3.88
N CYS A 125 17.26 -22.68 3.16
CA CYS A 125 18.66 -23.11 3.01
C CYS A 125 19.48 -22.12 2.16
N LEU A 126 18.94 -21.59 1.06
CA LEU A 126 19.64 -20.59 0.23
C LEU A 126 19.92 -19.30 1.01
N PHE A 127 18.95 -18.80 1.77
CA PHE A 127 19.11 -17.64 2.66
C PHE A 127 20.12 -17.88 3.79
N MET A 128 20.22 -19.12 4.28
CA MET A 128 21.27 -19.51 5.21
C MET A 128 22.64 -19.54 4.52
N GLY A 129 22.74 -20.10 3.31
CA GLY A 129 24.00 -20.39 2.65
C GLY A 129 24.65 -19.21 1.93
N LEU A 130 23.85 -18.31 1.36
CA LEU A 130 24.31 -17.17 0.57
C LEU A 130 24.54 -15.95 1.47
N ARG A 131 25.45 -15.08 1.02
CA ARG A 131 25.97 -14.00 1.88
C ARG A 131 25.03 -12.81 1.94
N LEU A 132 24.56 -12.38 0.77
CA LEU A 132 23.61 -11.28 0.63
C LEU A 132 22.21 -11.87 0.40
N PRO A 133 21.18 -11.38 1.09
CA PRO A 133 19.78 -11.69 0.81
C PRO A 133 19.42 -11.47 -0.66
N SER A 134 19.92 -10.40 -1.30
CA SER A 134 19.72 -10.17 -2.74
C SER A 134 20.23 -11.31 -3.62
N ASP A 135 21.38 -11.90 -3.25
CA ASP A 135 21.94 -13.06 -3.96
C ASP A 135 21.09 -14.31 -3.70
N ALA A 136 20.54 -14.43 -2.48
CA ALA A 136 19.64 -15.52 -2.12
C ALA A 136 18.31 -15.45 -2.89
N GLU A 137 17.72 -14.27 -3.01
CA GLU A 137 16.53 -14.04 -3.84
C GLU A 137 16.79 -14.37 -5.30
N ALA A 138 17.87 -13.82 -5.89
CA ALA A 138 18.22 -14.11 -7.27
C ALA A 138 18.52 -15.59 -7.51
N ALA A 139 19.08 -16.30 -6.51
CA ALA A 139 19.26 -17.75 -6.56
C ALA A 139 17.92 -18.49 -6.52
N VAL A 140 16.97 -18.10 -5.66
CA VAL A 140 15.62 -18.68 -5.60
C VAL A 140 14.89 -18.49 -6.93
N ASP A 141 14.95 -17.30 -7.51
CA ASP A 141 14.33 -16.98 -8.81
C ASP A 141 14.92 -17.84 -9.94
N SER A 142 16.24 -18.02 -9.94
CA SER A 142 16.95 -18.85 -10.91
C SER A 142 16.59 -20.33 -10.77
N VAL A 143 16.43 -20.83 -9.54
CA VAL A 143 15.92 -22.19 -9.29
C VAL A 143 14.50 -22.35 -9.82
N CYS A 144 13.60 -21.42 -9.49
CA CYS A 144 12.20 -21.48 -9.93
C CYS A 144 12.10 -21.42 -11.46
N SER A 145 12.90 -20.56 -12.09
CA SER A 145 13.03 -20.49 -13.55
C SER A 145 13.48 -21.81 -14.16
N GLY A 146 14.49 -22.46 -13.58
CA GLY A 146 14.95 -23.78 -14.03
C GLY A 146 13.91 -24.89 -13.86
N LEU A 147 13.03 -24.79 -12.85
CA LEU A 147 11.90 -25.72 -12.68
C LEU A 147 10.79 -25.48 -13.71
N MET A 148 10.53 -24.23 -14.08
CA MET A 148 9.51 -23.89 -15.10
C MET A 148 9.82 -24.45 -16.50
N ASP A 149 11.10 -24.65 -16.82
CA ASP A 149 11.53 -25.21 -18.10
C ASP A 149 11.30 -26.74 -18.22
N GLU A 150 10.84 -27.39 -17.15
CA GLU A 150 10.74 -28.86 -17.04
C GLU A 150 9.27 -29.32 -16.95
N PRO A 151 8.91 -30.52 -17.45
CA PRO A 151 7.56 -31.07 -17.36
C PRO A 151 7.29 -31.64 -15.96
N LEU A 152 7.16 -30.77 -14.95
CA LEU A 152 7.13 -31.09 -13.52
C LEU A 152 6.05 -32.13 -13.14
N THR A 153 4.86 -32.06 -13.73
CA THR A 153 3.75 -32.97 -13.43
C THR A 153 3.94 -34.40 -13.94
N GLU A 154 4.90 -34.62 -14.85
CA GLU A 154 5.25 -35.95 -15.37
C GLU A 154 6.30 -36.66 -14.51
N TYR A 155 6.87 -35.96 -13.52
CA TYR A 155 7.94 -36.49 -12.68
C TYR A 155 7.40 -37.29 -11.51
N SER A 156 8.19 -38.26 -11.04
CA SER A 156 7.92 -38.86 -9.72
C SER A 156 8.28 -37.83 -8.64
N PRO A 157 7.66 -37.90 -7.44
CA PRO A 157 8.02 -37.06 -6.30
C PRO A 157 9.54 -37.01 -6.05
N ASP A 158 10.20 -38.17 -6.10
CA ASP A 158 11.65 -38.26 -5.92
C ASP A 158 12.43 -37.51 -7.01
N ARG A 159 11.96 -37.56 -8.27
CA ARG A 159 12.60 -36.86 -9.39
C ARG A 159 12.37 -35.35 -9.30
N PHE A 160 11.18 -34.92 -8.91
CA PHE A 160 10.86 -33.51 -8.66
C PHE A 160 11.76 -32.93 -7.57
N CYS A 161 11.82 -33.58 -6.40
CA CYS A 161 12.67 -33.14 -5.29
C CYS A 161 14.15 -33.15 -5.67
N SER A 162 14.61 -34.15 -6.42
CA SER A 162 16.00 -34.23 -6.88
C SER A 162 16.36 -33.11 -7.86
N LEU A 163 15.44 -32.73 -8.75
CA LEU A 163 15.64 -31.63 -9.69
C LEU A 163 15.77 -30.29 -8.96
N ALA A 164 14.81 -29.96 -8.10
CA ALA A 164 14.83 -28.73 -7.30
C ALA A 164 16.11 -28.62 -6.46
N LEU A 165 16.53 -29.73 -5.86
CA LEU A 165 17.75 -29.81 -5.10
C LEU A 165 19.00 -29.55 -5.94
N ASN A 166 19.12 -30.18 -7.11
CA ASN A 166 20.27 -30.00 -8.00
C ASN A 166 20.37 -28.55 -8.47
N LEU A 167 19.25 -27.94 -8.84
CA LEU A 167 19.20 -26.53 -9.24
C LEU A 167 19.65 -25.62 -8.09
N ALA A 168 19.19 -25.84 -6.87
CA ALA A 168 19.63 -25.04 -5.71
C ALA A 168 21.12 -25.19 -5.40
N VAL A 169 21.66 -26.40 -5.50
CA VAL A 169 23.10 -26.66 -5.30
C VAL A 169 23.93 -25.99 -6.39
N GLU A 170 23.45 -26.02 -7.64
CA GLU A 170 24.10 -25.33 -8.76
C GLU A 170 24.11 -23.81 -8.55
N GLN A 171 22.97 -23.21 -8.19
CA GLN A 171 22.91 -21.77 -7.90
C GLN A 171 23.81 -21.40 -6.72
N PHE A 172 23.80 -22.18 -5.65
CA PHE A 172 24.71 -21.96 -4.52
C PHE A 172 26.18 -21.97 -4.96
N ALA A 173 26.60 -22.93 -5.81
CA ALA A 173 27.96 -23.00 -6.33
C ALA A 173 28.33 -21.81 -7.24
N VAL A 174 27.39 -21.38 -8.10
CA VAL A 174 27.55 -20.21 -8.99
C VAL A 174 27.81 -18.95 -8.17
N TRP A 175 26.98 -18.67 -7.17
CA TRP A 175 27.09 -17.47 -6.35
C TRP A 175 28.31 -17.50 -5.41
N GLN A 176 28.77 -18.68 -4.99
CA GLN A 176 30.05 -18.83 -4.27
C GLN A 176 31.28 -18.75 -5.19
N GLY A 177 31.11 -18.82 -6.51
CA GLY A 177 32.19 -18.80 -7.50
C GLY A 177 33.08 -20.04 -7.45
N VAL A 178 32.54 -21.19 -7.06
CA VAL A 178 33.27 -22.45 -6.86
C VAL A 178 32.73 -23.58 -7.72
N ASP A 179 33.57 -24.60 -7.95
CA ASP A 179 33.18 -25.80 -8.71
C ASP A 179 32.29 -26.71 -7.84
N ALA A 180 31.05 -26.93 -8.28
CA ALA A 180 30.03 -27.67 -7.53
C ALA A 180 30.45 -29.10 -7.15
N GLU A 181 31.23 -29.78 -7.99
CA GLU A 181 31.62 -31.18 -7.74
C GLU A 181 32.84 -31.31 -6.81
N ARG A 182 33.67 -30.26 -6.73
CA ARG A 182 34.98 -30.33 -6.08
C ARG A 182 35.08 -29.55 -4.78
N ASP A 183 34.16 -28.61 -4.55
CA ASP A 183 34.17 -27.80 -3.35
C ASP A 183 33.45 -28.49 -2.18
N ARG A 184 34.14 -28.55 -1.04
CA ARG A 184 33.64 -29.20 0.17
C ARG A 184 32.44 -28.47 0.77
N SER A 185 32.34 -27.15 0.61
CA SER A 185 31.23 -26.35 1.13
C SER A 185 29.94 -26.60 0.36
N VAL A 186 30.02 -26.80 -0.96
CA VAL A 186 28.88 -27.17 -1.81
C VAL A 186 28.36 -28.56 -1.44
N GLN A 187 29.26 -29.53 -1.23
CA GLN A 187 28.88 -30.88 -0.77
C GLN A 187 28.20 -30.87 0.60
N GLN A 188 28.65 -29.99 1.51
CA GLN A 188 28.04 -29.81 2.84
C GLN A 188 26.67 -29.14 2.74
N PHE A 189 26.54 -28.11 1.90
CA PHE A 189 25.27 -27.46 1.62
C PHE A 189 24.25 -28.45 1.03
N GLU A 190 24.66 -29.25 0.05
CA GLU A 190 23.85 -30.31 -0.54
C GLU A 190 23.37 -31.32 0.52
N ALA A 191 24.25 -31.74 1.44
CA ALA A 191 23.91 -32.64 2.53
C ALA A 191 22.85 -32.04 3.49
N ILE A 192 23.02 -30.75 3.83
CA ILE A 192 22.09 -30.01 4.68
C ILE A 192 20.72 -29.86 3.98
N LEU A 193 20.70 -29.47 2.71
CA LEU A 193 19.46 -29.31 1.94
C LEU A 193 18.72 -30.65 1.78
N LYS A 194 19.44 -31.74 1.46
CA LYS A 194 18.89 -33.11 1.40
C LYS A 194 18.23 -33.53 2.70
N ARG A 195 18.79 -33.14 3.84
CA ARG A 195 18.24 -33.47 5.15
C ARG A 195 17.04 -32.59 5.49
N SER A 196 17.14 -31.29 5.23
CA SER A 196 16.05 -30.33 5.44
C SER A 196 14.78 -30.72 4.67
N LEU A 197 14.92 -31.15 3.42
CA LEU A 197 13.80 -31.64 2.62
C LEU A 197 13.13 -32.91 3.19
N ARG A 198 13.89 -33.80 3.85
CA ARG A 198 13.32 -35.00 4.50
C ARG A 198 12.56 -34.67 5.77
N GLU A 199 13.03 -33.67 6.51
CA GLU A 199 12.43 -33.29 7.79
C GLU A 199 11.31 -32.27 7.66
N CYS A 200 11.08 -31.71 6.46
CA CYS A 200 10.09 -30.66 6.22
C CYS A 200 8.66 -31.06 6.58
N GLU A 201 8.29 -32.33 6.36
CA GLU A 201 6.96 -32.85 6.73
C GLU A 201 6.74 -32.89 8.26
N ALA A 202 7.81 -32.96 9.04
CA ALA A 202 7.76 -33.08 10.49
C ALA A 202 7.78 -31.72 11.21
N VAL A 203 7.95 -30.62 10.49
CA VAL A 203 7.97 -29.25 11.01
C VAL A 203 6.70 -28.54 10.58
N ASP A 204 5.95 -28.00 11.55
CA ASP A 204 4.81 -27.15 11.25
C ASP A 204 5.31 -25.75 10.84
N VAL A 205 5.55 -25.60 9.54
CA VAL A 205 6.11 -24.37 8.98
C VAL A 205 5.14 -23.20 9.06
N VAL A 206 3.84 -23.44 8.90
CA VAL A 206 2.79 -22.41 9.00
C VAL A 206 2.83 -21.81 10.41
N ALA A 207 2.74 -22.68 11.43
CA ALA A 207 2.81 -22.23 12.81
C ALA A 207 4.13 -21.54 13.16
N LEU A 208 5.22 -21.84 12.43
CA LEU A 208 6.51 -21.18 12.63
C LEU A 208 6.53 -19.77 12.04
N TYR A 209 6.01 -19.54 10.83
CA TYR A 209 5.85 -18.20 10.26
C TYR A 209 4.90 -17.34 11.11
N GLU A 210 3.73 -17.88 11.49
CA GLU A 210 2.78 -17.20 12.38
C GLU A 210 3.45 -16.79 13.69
N SER A 211 4.23 -17.69 14.29
CA SER A 211 4.97 -17.38 15.53
C SER A 211 5.99 -16.26 15.36
N VAL A 212 6.66 -16.19 14.20
CA VAL A 212 7.61 -15.11 13.89
C VAL A 212 6.87 -13.78 13.69
N GLU A 213 5.75 -13.79 12.96
CA GLU A 213 4.92 -12.61 12.70
C GLU A 213 4.28 -12.05 13.97
N ASP A 214 3.75 -12.93 14.83
CA ASP A 214 3.18 -12.53 16.12
C ASP A 214 4.26 -11.98 17.06
N PHE A 215 5.47 -12.53 17.01
CA PHE A 215 6.56 -12.12 17.90
C PHE A 215 7.27 -10.85 17.42
N VAL A 216 7.55 -10.71 16.12
CA VAL A 216 8.33 -9.61 15.53
C VAL A 216 7.45 -8.76 14.62
N PRO A 217 7.39 -7.43 14.80
CA PRO A 217 8.15 -6.61 15.75
C PRO A 217 7.46 -6.44 17.12
N ARG A 218 6.28 -7.03 17.33
CA ARG A 218 5.35 -6.69 18.43
C ARG A 218 5.92 -6.94 19.83
N HIS A 219 6.65 -8.03 20.04
CA HIS A 219 7.14 -8.48 21.34
C HIS A 219 8.65 -8.26 21.55
N VAL A 220 9.30 -7.56 20.61
CA VAL A 220 10.73 -7.25 20.67
C VAL A 220 10.94 -5.86 21.27
N PRO A 221 11.75 -5.71 22.34
CA PRO A 221 12.10 -4.40 22.87
C PRO A 221 12.80 -3.51 21.82
N ALA A 222 12.55 -2.20 21.83
CA ALA A 222 13.09 -1.27 20.82
C ALA A 222 14.62 -1.36 20.62
N SER A 223 15.40 -1.49 21.71
CA SER A 223 16.87 -1.64 21.61
C SER A 223 17.31 -2.92 20.90
N ALA A 224 16.50 -3.97 21.01
CA ALA A 224 16.71 -5.27 20.38
C ALA A 224 16.22 -5.26 18.93
N LEU A 225 15.06 -4.64 18.69
CA LEU A 225 14.51 -4.43 17.36
C LEU A 225 15.46 -3.61 16.50
N ARG A 226 16.06 -2.54 17.04
CA ARG A 226 17.08 -1.75 16.34
C ARG A 226 18.24 -2.60 15.83
N VAL A 227 18.76 -3.50 16.66
CA VAL A 227 19.88 -4.37 16.29
C VAL A 227 19.44 -5.42 15.26
N LEU A 228 18.19 -5.90 15.34
CA LEU A 228 17.62 -6.79 14.32
C LEU A 228 17.41 -6.07 12.99
N CYS A 229 16.81 -4.88 12.97
CA CYS A 229 16.67 -4.08 11.75
C CYS A 229 18.04 -3.78 11.14
N MET A 230 19.04 -3.37 11.93
CA MET A 230 20.38 -3.18 11.39
C MET A 230 20.99 -4.46 10.78
N ARG A 231 20.70 -5.64 11.34
CA ARG A 231 21.20 -6.92 10.81
C ARG A 231 20.43 -7.42 9.59
N TYR A 232 19.11 -7.23 9.54
CA TYR A 232 18.22 -7.87 8.57
C TYR A 232 17.63 -6.90 7.54
N LEU A 233 17.31 -5.67 7.92
CA LEU A 233 16.87 -4.61 6.99
C LEU A 233 18.05 -3.93 6.30
N LEU A 234 19.07 -3.55 7.08
CA LEU A 234 20.26 -2.85 6.56
C LEU A 234 21.41 -3.81 6.20
N GLU A 235 21.20 -5.11 6.44
CA GLU A 235 22.15 -6.19 6.13
C GLU A 235 23.56 -6.03 6.74
N LEU A 236 23.70 -5.21 7.78
CA LEU A 236 24.99 -4.92 8.40
C LEU A 236 25.51 -6.09 9.21
N SER A 237 26.82 -6.31 9.16
CA SER A 237 27.44 -7.32 10.01
C SER A 237 27.44 -6.92 11.49
N PRO A 238 27.55 -7.88 12.43
CA PRO A 238 27.68 -7.53 13.85
C PRO A 238 28.87 -6.60 14.15
N GLY A 239 29.93 -6.65 13.33
CA GLY A 239 31.08 -5.75 13.43
C GLY A 239 30.78 -4.33 12.96
N GLU A 240 29.99 -4.18 11.90
CA GLU A 240 29.49 -2.89 11.41
C GLU A 240 28.50 -2.27 12.40
N ILE A 241 27.54 -3.06 12.90
CA ILE A 241 26.59 -2.64 13.94
C ILE A 241 27.33 -2.17 15.19
N SER A 242 28.37 -2.91 15.60
CA SER A 242 29.21 -2.53 16.74
C SER A 242 29.87 -1.17 16.55
N ARG A 243 30.37 -0.88 15.34
CA ARG A 243 30.97 0.42 15.00
C ARG A 243 29.92 1.52 14.96
N LEU A 244 28.79 1.29 14.27
CA LEU A 244 27.72 2.25 14.07
C LEU A 244 27.07 2.67 15.40
N LEU A 245 26.79 1.70 16.27
CA LEU A 245 26.19 1.96 17.59
C LEU A 245 27.22 2.34 18.67
N SER A 246 28.52 2.34 18.35
CA SER A 246 29.60 2.50 19.33
C SER A 246 29.47 1.55 20.55
N LEU A 247 28.98 0.33 20.31
CA LEU A 247 28.81 -0.71 21.33
C LEU A 247 29.91 -1.77 21.19
N PRO A 248 30.38 -2.42 22.28
CA PRO A 248 31.29 -3.55 22.17
C PRO A 248 30.66 -4.68 21.35
N LEU A 249 31.41 -5.29 20.42
CA LEU A 249 30.94 -6.41 19.58
C LEU A 249 30.28 -7.53 20.39
N LYS A 250 30.84 -7.86 21.56
CA LYS A 250 30.27 -8.86 22.49
C LYS A 250 28.84 -8.50 22.93
N LYS A 251 28.54 -7.21 23.09
CA LYS A 251 27.20 -6.72 23.47
C LYS A 251 26.22 -6.83 22.31
N VAL A 252 26.63 -6.49 21.09
CA VAL A 252 25.82 -6.67 19.87
C VAL A 252 25.47 -8.14 19.65
N LEU A 253 26.47 -9.03 19.69
CA LEU A 253 26.28 -10.48 19.56
C LEU A 253 25.37 -11.03 20.68
N SER A 254 25.53 -10.53 21.91
CA SER A 254 24.65 -10.92 23.02
C SER A 254 23.20 -10.48 22.81
N GLN A 255 22.97 -9.28 22.27
CA GLN A 255 21.62 -8.77 21.98
C GLN A 255 20.96 -9.58 20.86
N LEU A 256 21.68 -9.84 19.75
CA LEU A 256 21.20 -10.71 18.67
C LEU A 256 20.85 -12.11 19.18
N ALA A 257 21.75 -12.73 19.95
CA ALA A 257 21.54 -14.06 20.51
C ALA A 257 20.35 -14.10 21.48
N GLU A 258 20.19 -13.11 22.36
CA GLU A 258 19.07 -13.05 23.30
C GLU A 258 17.72 -12.95 22.56
N CYS A 259 17.65 -12.13 21.50
CA CYS A 259 16.42 -11.95 20.74
C CYS A 259 16.07 -13.20 19.94
N ARG A 260 17.04 -13.77 19.23
CA ARG A 260 16.86 -15.01 18.46
C ARG A 260 16.50 -16.18 19.37
N LEU A 261 17.00 -16.22 20.60
CA LEU A 261 16.64 -17.26 21.57
C LEU A 261 15.21 -17.08 22.11
N LYS A 262 14.77 -15.83 22.34
CA LYS A 262 13.37 -15.56 22.71
C LYS A 262 12.41 -15.91 21.58
N LEU A 263 12.75 -15.54 20.34
CA LEU A 263 12.02 -15.93 19.15
C LEU A 263 11.96 -17.45 19.01
N TRP A 264 13.10 -18.13 19.13
CA TRP A 264 13.16 -19.59 19.12
C TRP A 264 12.24 -20.21 20.17
N ASN A 265 12.20 -19.68 21.39
CA ASN A 265 11.30 -20.19 22.43
C ASN A 265 9.81 -19.95 22.11
N ALA A 266 9.47 -18.89 21.38
CA ALA A 266 8.12 -18.67 20.87
C ALA A 266 7.77 -19.70 19.77
N CYS A 267 8.71 -20.00 18.88
CA CYS A 267 8.53 -21.00 17.81
C CYS A 267 8.69 -22.46 18.28
N ALA A 268 9.23 -22.69 19.50
CA ALA A 268 9.62 -24.01 20.00
C ALA A 268 8.42 -25.00 20.11
N THR A 269 7.21 -24.46 20.31
CA THR A 269 5.96 -25.24 20.28
C THR A 269 5.70 -25.89 18.91
N SER A 270 6.03 -25.19 17.82
CA SER A 270 5.83 -25.64 16.44
C SER A 270 6.79 -26.77 16.03
N VAL A 271 7.93 -26.89 16.73
CA VAL A 271 8.93 -27.96 16.53
C VAL A 271 8.80 -29.07 17.60
N LYS A 272 7.83 -28.97 18.53
CA LYS A 272 7.63 -29.89 19.68
C LYS A 272 8.90 -30.12 20.51
N GLN A 273 9.82 -29.16 20.53
CA GLN A 273 11.10 -29.27 21.24
C GLN A 273 11.22 -28.16 22.29
N HIS A 274 12.00 -28.39 23.34
CA HIS A 274 12.34 -27.37 24.34
C HIS A 274 13.86 -27.23 24.37
N ALA A 275 14.36 -26.10 24.88
CA ALA A 275 15.80 -25.83 24.95
C ALA A 275 16.56 -26.96 25.68
N SER A 276 17.20 -27.84 24.91
CA SER A 276 18.08 -28.89 25.39
C SER A 276 19.55 -28.49 25.16
N PRO A 277 20.52 -29.12 25.85
CA PRO A 277 21.94 -28.84 25.61
C PRO A 277 22.36 -29.05 24.15
N THR A 278 21.77 -30.03 23.47
CA THR A 278 22.05 -30.32 22.05
C THR A 278 21.43 -29.28 21.12
N VAL A 279 20.21 -28.79 21.40
CA VAL A 279 19.58 -27.69 20.64
C VAL A 279 20.37 -26.40 20.80
N MET A 280 20.85 -26.09 22.02
CA MET A 280 21.68 -24.90 22.26
C MET A 280 23.04 -24.98 21.55
N GLN A 281 23.62 -26.19 21.42
CA GLN A 281 24.80 -26.40 20.60
C GLN A 281 24.52 -26.08 19.13
N GLY A 282 23.43 -26.61 18.58
CA GLY A 282 23.00 -26.32 17.20
C GLY A 282 22.73 -24.83 16.98
N PHE A 283 22.03 -24.17 17.90
CA PHE A 283 21.74 -22.73 17.86
C PHE A 283 23.03 -21.89 17.78
N ASN A 284 24.04 -22.23 18.60
CA ASN A 284 25.33 -21.54 18.57
C ASN A 284 26.11 -21.80 17.27
N LEU A 285 26.05 -23.02 16.73
CA LEU A 285 26.69 -23.34 15.44
C LEU A 285 26.01 -22.60 14.28
N PHE A 286 24.68 -22.54 14.28
CA PHE A 286 23.88 -21.91 13.23
C PHE A 286 24.10 -20.39 13.20
N TYR A 287 23.86 -19.70 14.31
CA TYR A 287 24.08 -18.25 14.35
C TYR A 287 25.56 -17.87 14.35
N GLY A 288 26.43 -18.78 14.81
CA GLY A 288 27.87 -18.69 14.58
C GLY A 288 28.20 -18.66 13.10
N PHE A 289 27.57 -19.50 12.28
CA PHE A 289 27.73 -19.48 10.82
C PHE A 289 27.19 -18.20 10.18
N VAL A 290 25.94 -17.84 10.48
CA VAL A 290 25.21 -16.68 9.92
C VAL A 290 25.91 -15.35 10.24
N ASP A 291 26.53 -15.23 11.42
CA ASP A 291 27.16 -13.99 11.88
C ASP A 291 28.69 -13.96 11.65
N ALA A 292 29.34 -15.11 11.37
CA ALA A 292 30.80 -15.18 11.18
C ALA A 292 31.28 -14.79 9.77
N SER A 293 30.37 -14.53 8.83
CA SER A 293 30.69 -14.21 7.42
C SER A 293 31.59 -12.98 7.22
N GLU A 294 31.90 -12.21 8.28
CA GLU A 294 32.66 -10.95 8.24
C GLU A 294 33.91 -10.88 9.14
N SER A 295 34.43 -12.00 9.64
CA SER A 295 35.65 -11.95 10.45
C SER A 295 36.92 -11.79 9.58
N PHE A 296 37.44 -10.56 9.48
CA PHE A 296 38.79 -10.11 9.06
C PHE A 296 39.01 -9.67 7.60
N GLY A 297 38.70 -8.41 7.32
CA GLY A 297 39.42 -7.59 6.35
C GLY A 297 40.80 -7.15 6.87
N LEU A 298 41.76 -8.07 6.96
CA LEU A 298 43.20 -7.80 7.02
C LEU A 298 43.90 -9.03 6.45
N GLN A 299 44.45 -8.95 5.24
CA GLN A 299 45.29 -10.00 4.66
C GLN A 299 46.51 -10.26 5.55
N PRO A 300 46.79 -11.51 5.96
CA PRO A 300 48.14 -11.94 6.30
C PRO A 300 48.68 -12.77 5.12
N GLU A 301 49.83 -12.35 4.59
CA GLU A 301 50.57 -13.13 3.61
C GLU A 301 50.84 -14.56 4.10
N GLY A 302 50.50 -15.55 3.27
CA GLY A 302 51.07 -16.89 3.33
C GLY A 302 50.51 -17.84 4.39
N GLY A 303 49.38 -18.50 4.08
CA GLY A 303 48.96 -19.73 4.77
C GLY A 303 47.63 -20.28 4.27
N ARG A 304 47.59 -21.56 3.87
CA ARG A 304 46.33 -22.28 3.63
C ARG A 304 45.52 -22.30 4.93
N ARG A 305 44.43 -21.53 5.01
CA ARG A 305 43.42 -21.62 6.07
C ARG A 305 42.06 -21.87 5.43
N GLN A 306 41.36 -22.90 5.91
CA GLN A 306 39.91 -23.02 5.71
C GLN A 306 39.24 -21.77 6.31
N SER A 307 38.30 -21.17 5.57
CA SER A 307 37.48 -20.06 6.07
C SER A 307 36.73 -20.51 7.34
N ALA A 308 36.62 -19.65 8.35
CA ALA A 308 35.87 -19.94 9.58
C ALA A 308 34.44 -20.42 9.28
N SER A 309 33.80 -19.88 8.24
CA SER A 309 32.47 -20.28 7.75
C SER A 309 32.43 -21.73 7.26
N ALA A 310 33.50 -22.24 6.64
CA ALA A 310 33.57 -23.63 6.20
C ALA A 310 33.70 -24.62 7.37
N GLN A 311 34.30 -24.18 8.48
CA GLN A 311 34.35 -24.97 9.70
C GLN A 311 32.98 -25.05 10.37
N PHE A 312 32.24 -23.94 10.45
CA PHE A 312 30.88 -23.94 11.00
C PHE A 312 29.91 -24.81 10.19
N LEU A 313 29.95 -24.76 8.86
CA LEU A 313 29.15 -25.66 8.02
C LEU A 313 29.50 -27.13 8.24
N GLN A 314 30.78 -27.44 8.41
CA GLN A 314 31.22 -28.79 8.73
C GLN A 314 30.67 -29.26 10.09
N ASP A 315 30.71 -28.39 11.09
CA ASP A 315 30.26 -28.71 12.44
C ASP A 315 28.73 -28.80 12.51
N LEU A 316 28.01 -27.99 11.73
CA LEU A 316 26.56 -28.08 11.55
C LEU A 316 26.12 -29.39 10.88
N ASP A 317 26.79 -29.79 9.79
CA ASP A 317 26.53 -31.07 9.12
C ASP A 317 26.82 -32.26 10.06
N SER A 318 27.91 -32.19 10.83
CA SER A 318 28.23 -33.18 11.85
C SER A 318 27.16 -33.26 12.92
N TRP A 319 26.74 -32.12 13.48
CA TRP A 319 25.70 -32.05 14.52
C TRP A 319 24.35 -32.58 14.02
N CYS A 320 23.95 -32.23 12.80
CA CYS A 320 22.73 -32.75 12.19
C CYS A 320 22.80 -34.27 11.96
N SER A 321 24.00 -34.82 11.82
CA SER A 321 24.20 -36.25 11.61
C SER A 321 24.11 -37.08 12.90
N GLU A 322 24.06 -36.43 14.07
CA GLU A 322 23.91 -37.09 15.38
C GLU A 322 22.45 -37.48 15.68
N GLY A 323 21.44 -36.92 14.99
CA GLY A 323 20.04 -37.30 15.14
C GLY A 323 19.07 -36.52 14.24
N GLU A 324 17.94 -37.14 13.88
CA GLU A 324 16.89 -36.54 13.04
C GLU A 324 16.28 -35.26 13.66
N GLU A 325 16.18 -35.24 15.00
CA GLU A 325 15.73 -34.08 15.77
C GLU A 325 16.59 -32.82 15.54
N ASN A 326 17.91 -32.99 15.36
CA ASN A 326 18.81 -31.89 15.08
C ASN A 326 18.55 -31.31 13.67
N GLY A 327 18.21 -32.16 12.71
CA GLY A 327 17.80 -31.74 11.37
C GLY A 327 16.54 -30.89 11.36
N ARG A 328 15.51 -31.27 12.13
CA ARG A 328 14.28 -30.47 12.31
C ARG A 328 14.58 -29.11 12.94
N CYS A 329 15.43 -29.10 13.95
CA CYS A 329 15.83 -27.86 14.60
C CYS A 329 16.60 -26.94 13.65
N LEU A 330 17.48 -27.49 12.81
CA LEU A 330 18.19 -26.71 11.79
C LEU A 330 17.22 -26.08 10.81
N LEU A 331 16.28 -26.85 10.26
CA LEU A 331 15.28 -26.34 9.33
C LEU A 331 14.45 -25.22 9.97
N ALA A 332 13.98 -25.43 11.20
CA ALA A 332 13.21 -24.41 11.92
C ALA A 332 14.02 -23.11 12.16
N MET A 333 15.32 -23.21 12.49
CA MET A 333 16.20 -22.05 12.62
C MET A 333 16.43 -21.34 11.28
N ALA A 334 16.57 -22.09 10.19
CA ALA A 334 16.72 -21.55 8.85
C ALA A 334 15.46 -20.82 8.38
N VAL A 335 14.27 -21.40 8.60
CA VAL A 335 12.99 -20.75 8.27
C VAL A 335 12.78 -19.50 9.13
N ALA A 336 13.04 -19.57 10.44
CA ALA A 336 12.95 -18.38 11.29
C ALA A 336 13.95 -17.28 10.89
N HIS A 337 15.14 -17.66 10.40
CA HIS A 337 16.13 -16.72 9.89
C HIS A 337 15.67 -16.03 8.60
N GLU A 338 15.11 -16.79 7.65
CA GLU A 338 14.54 -16.27 6.41
C GLU A 338 13.32 -15.37 6.68
N ALA A 339 12.41 -15.81 7.55
CA ALA A 339 11.20 -15.07 7.92
C ALA A 339 11.52 -13.70 8.54
N LEU A 340 12.65 -13.56 9.24
CA LEU A 340 13.10 -12.28 9.79
C LEU A 340 13.44 -11.26 8.68
N TYR A 341 13.96 -11.68 7.52
CA TYR A 341 14.19 -10.76 6.40
C TYR A 341 12.87 -10.22 5.83
N ARG A 342 11.86 -11.09 5.69
CA ARG A 342 10.52 -10.68 5.25
C ARG A 342 9.87 -9.72 6.26
N ARG A 343 9.87 -10.11 7.54
CA ARG A 343 9.14 -9.37 8.59
C ARG A 343 9.79 -8.05 8.99
N LEU A 344 11.10 -7.92 8.81
CA LEU A 344 11.84 -6.69 9.07
C LEU A 344 12.07 -5.86 7.80
N SER A 345 11.40 -6.18 6.69
CA SER A 345 11.41 -5.35 5.50
C SER A 345 10.78 -3.98 5.76
N LEU A 346 11.21 -2.96 5.03
CA LEU A 346 10.75 -1.59 5.24
C LEU A 346 9.22 -1.48 5.06
N ASN A 347 8.66 -2.13 4.04
CA ASN A 347 7.23 -2.12 3.75
C ASN A 347 6.41 -2.64 4.93
N VAL A 348 6.78 -3.80 5.47
CA VAL A 348 6.07 -4.43 6.60
C VAL A 348 6.21 -3.59 7.88
N LEU A 349 7.38 -3.01 8.13
CA LEU A 349 7.59 -2.15 9.30
C LEU A 349 6.80 -0.83 9.20
N LEU A 350 6.65 -0.26 8.00
CA LEU A 350 5.81 0.93 7.75
C LEU A 350 4.33 0.61 7.89
N GLU A 351 3.87 -0.53 7.40
CA GLU A 351 2.48 -0.98 7.59
C GLU A 351 2.16 -1.16 9.09
N ASP A 352 3.04 -1.83 9.83
CA ASP A 352 2.91 -1.99 11.29
C ASP A 352 2.97 -0.64 12.03
N SER A 353 3.66 0.36 11.49
CA SER A 353 3.76 1.70 12.09
C SER A 353 2.40 2.40 12.14
N SER A 354 1.56 2.19 11.14
CA SER A 354 0.21 2.79 11.06
C SER A 354 -0.72 2.30 12.19
N THR A 355 -0.49 1.09 12.68
CA THR A 355 -1.34 0.44 13.70
C THR A 355 -0.78 0.53 15.12
N ARG A 356 0.52 0.81 15.27
CA ARG A 356 1.23 0.76 16.57
C ARG A 356 1.49 2.16 17.14
N ARG A 357 1.10 2.39 18.41
CA ARG A 357 1.31 3.67 19.14
C ARG A 357 2.59 3.70 20.00
N ASP A 358 3.59 2.88 19.70
CA ASP A 358 4.81 2.73 20.51
C ASP A 358 5.90 3.71 20.03
N GLU A 359 6.14 4.78 20.79
CA GLU A 359 7.12 5.83 20.47
C GLU A 359 8.54 5.27 20.26
N ALA A 360 8.93 4.24 21.04
CA ALA A 360 10.25 3.64 20.92
C ALA A 360 10.40 2.80 19.63
N PHE A 361 9.31 2.23 19.11
CA PHE A 361 9.28 1.56 17.81
C PHE A 361 9.43 2.57 16.68
N HIS A 362 8.67 3.67 16.72
CA HIS A 362 8.74 4.75 15.72
C HIS A 362 10.13 5.35 15.63
N HIS A 363 10.79 5.61 16.75
CA HIS A 363 12.18 6.06 16.76
C HIS A 363 13.13 5.08 16.08
N VAL A 364 12.95 3.77 16.28
CA VAL A 364 13.78 2.76 15.59
C VAL A 364 13.53 2.80 14.10
N LEU A 365 12.27 2.93 13.66
CA LEU A 365 11.91 3.00 12.25
C LEU A 365 12.48 4.26 11.58
N THR A 366 12.31 5.43 12.20
CA THR A 366 12.91 6.69 11.74
C THR A 366 14.43 6.58 11.64
N ASP A 367 15.10 6.01 12.64
CA ASP A 367 16.56 5.77 12.61
C ASP A 367 16.98 4.89 11.42
N MET A 368 16.17 3.90 11.03
CA MET A 368 16.46 3.03 9.88
C MET A 368 16.23 3.74 8.54
N VAL A 369 15.13 4.49 8.41
CA VAL A 369 14.80 5.26 7.19
C VAL A 369 15.88 6.30 6.92
N LEU A 370 16.24 7.09 7.94
CA LEU A 370 17.32 8.08 7.82
C LEU A 370 18.64 7.43 7.41
N TYR A 371 18.97 6.26 7.97
CA TYR A 371 20.18 5.55 7.58
C TYR A 371 20.13 5.11 6.11
N LEU A 372 18.99 4.60 5.62
CA LEU A 372 18.81 4.21 4.21
C LEU A 372 18.93 5.43 3.27
N GLU A 373 18.39 6.58 3.66
CA GLU A 373 18.51 7.83 2.90
C GLU A 373 19.96 8.33 2.87
N GLU A 374 20.67 8.30 4.00
CA GLU A 374 22.07 8.72 4.09
C GLU A 374 23.04 7.77 3.37
N THR A 375 22.71 6.49 3.27
CA THR A 375 23.55 5.46 2.62
C THR A 375 23.14 5.13 1.19
N SER A 376 22.04 5.69 0.69
CA SER A 376 21.65 5.57 -0.71
C SER A 376 22.73 6.20 -1.61
N PRO A 377 23.37 5.43 -2.50
CA PRO A 377 24.46 5.96 -3.31
C PRO A 377 23.95 7.01 -4.29
N SER A 378 24.52 8.20 -4.26
CA SER A 378 24.46 9.14 -5.39
C SER A 378 25.00 8.40 -6.62
N VAL A 379 24.14 8.14 -7.62
CA VAL A 379 24.42 7.36 -8.84
C VAL A 379 25.80 7.69 -9.43
N PRO A 380 26.81 6.81 -9.31
CA PRO A 380 28.02 6.89 -10.09
C PRO A 380 27.76 6.28 -11.47
N SER A 381 28.29 6.91 -12.52
CA SER A 381 28.29 6.37 -13.88
C SER A 381 28.91 4.97 -13.91
N GLU A 382 28.15 3.95 -14.32
CA GLU A 382 28.60 2.56 -14.35
C GLU A 382 29.80 2.32 -15.30
N PRO A 383 30.77 1.48 -14.92
CA PRO A 383 31.71 0.86 -15.84
C PRO A 383 31.14 -0.46 -16.42
N SER A 384 31.17 -0.57 -17.75
CA SER A 384 30.72 -1.75 -18.51
C SER A 384 31.74 -2.91 -18.52
N VAL A 385 31.34 -4.15 -18.14
CA VAL A 385 31.93 -5.45 -18.61
C VAL A 385 30.96 -6.58 -18.23
N ALA A 386 30.61 -7.62 -18.98
CA ALA A 386 30.50 -7.95 -20.40
C ALA A 386 29.61 -9.20 -20.47
N HIS A 387 28.54 -9.18 -21.27
CA HIS A 387 27.87 -10.40 -21.77
C HIS A 387 27.93 -10.38 -23.30
N ALA A 388 28.41 -11.48 -23.88
CA ALA A 388 28.42 -11.75 -25.30
C ALA A 388 27.59 -13.02 -25.57
N PRO A 389 27.14 -13.31 -26.80
CA PRO A 389 26.69 -12.42 -27.88
C PRO A 389 25.39 -12.91 -28.57
N ARG A 390 24.67 -12.04 -29.30
CA ARG A 390 23.98 -12.48 -30.54
C ARG A 390 23.82 -11.34 -31.54
N ARG A 391 24.60 -11.41 -32.63
CA ARG A 391 24.63 -10.46 -33.74
C ARG A 391 23.46 -10.69 -34.70
N SER A 392 22.64 -9.67 -34.92
CA SER A 392 21.82 -9.49 -36.13
C SER A 392 22.22 -8.19 -36.82
N ARG A 393 22.69 -8.31 -38.07
CA ARG A 393 23.30 -7.24 -38.88
C ARG A 393 22.24 -6.52 -39.71
N PHE A 394 21.49 -5.57 -39.14
CA PHE A 394 20.68 -4.64 -39.95
C PHE A 394 20.56 -3.19 -39.43
N ALA A 395 21.21 -2.83 -38.32
CA ALA A 395 21.02 -1.52 -37.68
C ALA A 395 22.29 -0.60 -37.63
N THR A 396 23.28 -0.77 -38.52
CA THR A 396 24.53 0.03 -38.47
C THR A 396 24.58 1.24 -39.40
N ALA A 397 23.46 1.71 -39.95
CA ALA A 397 23.47 2.89 -40.85
C ALA A 397 22.85 4.17 -40.26
N TRP A 398 22.02 4.10 -39.22
CA TRP A 398 21.34 5.30 -38.68
C TRP A 398 22.00 5.90 -37.42
N GLY A 399 22.73 5.10 -36.63
CA GLY A 399 23.39 5.58 -35.40
C GLY A 399 24.59 6.52 -35.62
N MET A 400 25.26 6.45 -36.77
CA MET A 400 26.40 7.34 -37.06
C MET A 400 25.98 8.77 -37.44
N ALA A 401 24.72 9.02 -37.81
CA ALA A 401 24.25 10.35 -38.19
C ALA A 401 23.93 11.23 -36.96
N ILE A 402 23.44 10.63 -35.86
CA ILE A 402 23.01 11.36 -34.65
C ILE A 402 24.21 11.79 -33.79
N ALA A 403 25.23 10.95 -33.65
CA ALA A 403 26.44 11.29 -32.89
C ALA A 403 27.26 12.43 -33.56
N ALA A 404 27.26 12.48 -34.89
CA ALA A 404 27.92 13.56 -35.64
C ALA A 404 27.17 14.90 -35.50
N ALA A 405 25.83 14.89 -35.44
CA ALA A 405 25.03 16.09 -35.25
C ALA A 405 25.20 16.69 -33.84
N VAL A 406 25.29 15.85 -32.80
CA VAL A 406 25.54 16.28 -31.42
C VAL A 406 26.96 16.85 -31.25
N LEU A 407 27.97 16.26 -31.91
CA LEU A 407 29.34 16.77 -31.88
C LEU A 407 29.50 18.08 -32.67
N ILE A 408 28.75 18.28 -33.75
CA ILE A 408 28.72 19.54 -34.50
C ILE A 408 27.97 20.64 -33.71
N ALA A 409 26.87 20.30 -33.04
CA ALA A 409 26.14 21.25 -32.19
C ALA A 409 26.94 21.67 -30.95
N ALA A 410 27.61 20.72 -30.29
CA ALA A 410 28.46 20.99 -29.13
C ALA A 410 29.72 21.80 -29.49
N SER A 411 30.33 21.53 -30.65
CA SER A 411 31.48 22.32 -31.13
C SER A 411 31.09 23.72 -31.60
N MET A 412 29.89 23.90 -32.16
CA MET A 412 29.36 25.21 -32.54
C MET A 412 28.95 26.06 -31.32
N GLY A 413 28.43 25.44 -30.25
CA GLY A 413 28.16 26.10 -28.97
C GLY A 413 29.43 26.57 -28.25
N TYR A 414 30.49 25.75 -28.26
CA TYR A 414 31.79 26.10 -27.67
C TYR A 414 32.51 27.24 -28.42
N LEU A 415 32.38 27.29 -29.76
CA LEU A 415 32.94 28.37 -30.59
C LEU A 415 32.16 29.69 -30.50
N MET A 416 30.86 29.66 -30.17
CA MET A 416 30.09 30.88 -29.92
C MET A 416 30.34 31.47 -28.52
N LEU A 417 30.58 30.62 -27.52
CA LEU A 417 30.92 31.07 -26.16
C LEU A 417 32.35 31.64 -26.02
N GLN A 418 33.24 31.40 -26.99
CA GLN A 418 34.60 31.99 -27.00
C GLN A 418 34.74 33.27 -27.82
N ARG A 419 33.65 33.81 -28.41
CA ARG A 419 33.75 34.97 -29.31
C ARG A 419 33.73 36.34 -28.61
N ASP A 420 33.43 36.41 -27.32
CA ASP A 420 33.28 37.70 -26.60
C ASP A 420 34.44 38.13 -25.70
N ASN A 421 35.59 37.45 -25.72
CA ASN A 421 36.78 37.93 -25.00
C ASN A 421 38.03 37.95 -25.88
N ALA A 422 38.22 39.05 -26.60
CA ALA A 422 39.47 39.40 -27.24
C ALA A 422 39.84 40.87 -26.94
N VAL A 423 40.72 41.07 -25.95
CA VAL A 423 41.62 42.23 -25.89
C VAL A 423 43.01 41.75 -25.44
N SER A 424 44.02 42.16 -26.20
CA SER A 424 45.43 41.75 -26.16
C SER A 424 46.24 42.20 -24.93
N PRO A 425 47.43 41.62 -24.73
CA PRO A 425 48.29 41.80 -23.55
C PRO A 425 49.33 42.90 -23.73
N ASP A 426 49.88 43.39 -22.62
CA ASP A 426 51.31 43.68 -22.49
C ASP A 426 51.72 43.65 -21.01
N THR A 427 52.64 42.73 -20.69
CA THR A 427 53.40 42.63 -19.43
C THR A 427 54.59 43.60 -19.51
N PRO A 428 55.18 44.06 -18.38
CA PRO A 428 56.28 43.27 -17.81
C PRO A 428 56.52 43.37 -16.27
N VAL A 429 56.97 42.22 -15.74
CA VAL A 429 58.23 42.03 -14.97
C VAL A 429 58.27 42.17 -13.43
N LEU A 430 58.62 41.01 -12.83
CA LEU A 430 59.53 40.70 -11.71
C LEU A 430 59.51 41.58 -10.44
N ALA A 431 59.26 40.97 -9.28
CA ALA A 431 60.31 40.35 -8.45
C ALA A 431 59.81 40.13 -7.01
N GLN A 432 60.19 38.99 -6.45
CA GLN A 432 60.08 38.67 -5.04
C GLN A 432 60.89 39.64 -4.18
N GLN A 433 60.40 40.04 -3.00
CA GLN A 433 61.24 40.04 -1.80
C GLN A 433 60.46 40.13 -0.49
N GLU A 434 61.02 39.38 0.47
CA GLU A 434 60.65 39.13 1.86
C GLU A 434 60.42 40.34 2.75
N ARG A 435 59.63 40.09 3.82
CA ARG A 435 59.75 40.55 5.22
C ARG A 435 60.05 42.03 5.48
N GLU A 436 59.18 42.68 6.25
CA GLU A 436 59.44 43.00 7.68
C GLU A 436 58.26 43.75 8.31
N VAL A 437 57.94 43.39 9.56
CA VAL A 437 57.08 44.15 10.47
C VAL A 437 57.93 45.26 11.09
N PRO A 438 57.36 46.46 11.29
CA PRO A 438 57.56 47.09 12.59
C PRO A 438 56.29 47.72 13.18
N SER A 439 56.07 47.33 14.43
CA SER A 439 55.34 48.03 15.49
C SER A 439 55.90 49.43 15.77
N ASN A 440 55.06 50.48 15.86
CA ASN A 440 54.68 51.13 17.14
C ASN A 440 53.72 52.34 16.95
N PRO A 441 53.08 52.84 18.03
CA PRO A 441 51.77 53.47 18.05
C PRO A 441 51.80 55.01 18.14
N LEU A 442 50.68 55.64 17.80
CA LEU A 442 50.33 57.01 18.22
C LEU A 442 48.83 57.02 18.59
N THR A 443 48.50 56.92 19.88
CA THR A 443 48.10 58.02 20.80
C THR A 443 47.05 58.97 20.24
N GLY A 444 45.91 59.02 20.92
CA GLY A 444 44.68 59.65 20.43
C GLY A 444 44.58 61.15 20.63
N ALA A 445 43.65 61.70 19.86
CA ALA A 445 42.72 62.77 20.19
C ALA A 445 41.60 62.69 19.14
N ASP A 446 40.44 63.28 19.44
CA ASP A 446 39.27 63.45 18.58
C ASP A 446 38.19 62.35 18.65
N ILE A 447 37.58 62.26 19.84
CA ILE A 447 36.17 61.89 19.96
C ILE A 447 35.35 63.19 19.92
N ARG A 448 34.64 63.44 18.80
CA ARG A 448 33.26 63.97 18.70
C ARG A 448 33.00 64.61 17.35
N GLU A 449 32.30 63.89 16.47
CA GLU A 449 31.07 64.38 15.86
C GLU A 449 30.28 63.18 15.32
N ALA A 450 29.04 63.07 15.81
CA ALA A 450 28.12 62.00 15.48
C ALA A 450 27.52 62.26 14.10
N THR A 451 27.85 61.39 13.14
CA THR A 451 27.03 61.18 11.95
C THR A 451 26.20 59.93 12.16
N SER A 452 24.89 60.12 12.34
CA SER A 452 23.88 59.08 12.23
C SER A 452 24.05 58.37 10.89
N PHE A 453 24.45 57.10 10.92
CA PHE A 453 24.29 56.22 9.77
C PHE A 453 22.77 56.07 9.52
N PRO A 454 22.29 56.14 8.26
CA PRO A 454 20.92 55.74 7.98
C PRO A 454 20.78 54.28 8.42
N GLU A 455 19.82 54.00 9.31
CA GLU A 455 19.40 52.62 9.61
C GLU A 455 18.96 52.00 8.28
N VAL A 456 19.80 51.11 7.73
CA VAL A 456 19.34 50.18 6.71
C VAL A 456 18.36 49.26 7.43
N PRO A 457 17.08 49.17 7.00
CA PRO A 457 16.13 48.27 7.64
C PRO A 457 16.70 46.86 7.60
N VAL A 458 16.90 46.26 8.76
CA VAL A 458 17.35 44.87 8.89
C VAL A 458 16.19 44.01 8.40
N ARG A 459 16.34 43.40 7.22
CA ARG A 459 15.36 42.43 6.72
C ARG A 459 15.58 41.12 7.46
N ILE A 460 14.57 40.67 8.21
CA ILE A 460 14.60 39.39 8.91
C ILE A 460 14.08 38.33 7.95
N ALA A 461 14.91 37.36 7.57
CA ALA A 461 14.46 36.22 6.77
C ALA A 461 13.63 35.27 7.64
N VAL A 462 12.39 35.00 7.25
CA VAL A 462 11.41 34.20 8.02
C VAL A 462 11.09 32.86 7.37
N ALA A 463 11.39 32.69 6.07
CA ALA A 463 11.29 31.42 5.37
C ALA A 463 12.25 31.38 4.17
N THR A 464 12.44 30.17 3.61
CA THR A 464 13.17 29.94 2.36
C THR A 464 12.25 29.21 1.38
N VAL A 465 12.29 29.56 0.10
CA VAL A 465 11.55 28.86 -0.95
C VAL A 465 12.17 27.49 -1.17
N LYS A 466 11.42 26.42 -0.84
CA LYS A 466 11.80 25.02 -1.05
C LYS A 466 11.44 24.58 -2.46
N THR A 467 10.21 24.86 -2.90
CA THR A 467 9.70 24.47 -4.21
C THR A 467 8.89 25.61 -4.84
N SER A 468 8.95 25.74 -6.16
CA SER A 468 8.22 26.77 -6.92
C SER A 468 7.72 26.18 -8.24
N LEU A 469 6.41 26.14 -8.42
CA LEU A 469 5.75 25.51 -9.57
C LEU A 469 4.82 26.50 -10.27
N GLY A 470 5.16 26.87 -11.51
CA GLY A 470 4.30 27.71 -12.37
C GLY A 470 3.98 29.09 -11.77
N VAL A 471 4.88 29.64 -10.96
CA VAL A 471 4.59 30.82 -10.14
C VAL A 471 4.58 32.09 -10.96
N VAL A 472 3.50 32.84 -10.85
CA VAL A 472 3.40 34.24 -11.28
C VAL A 472 3.01 35.04 -10.06
N GLY A 473 3.85 36.00 -9.67
CA GLY A 473 3.64 36.81 -8.49
C GLY A 473 4.13 38.24 -8.67
N ARG A 474 4.09 39.00 -7.59
CA ARG A 474 4.55 40.39 -7.58
C ARG A 474 6.02 40.50 -8.00
N SER A 475 6.32 41.45 -8.89
CA SER A 475 7.63 41.62 -9.56
C SER A 475 8.83 41.85 -8.65
N ASP A 476 8.60 42.25 -7.39
CA ASP A 476 9.66 42.63 -6.45
C ASP A 476 10.15 41.45 -5.60
N THR A 477 9.43 40.32 -5.61
CA THR A 477 9.75 39.13 -4.82
C THR A 477 10.14 37.99 -5.75
N ASP A 478 11.35 37.46 -5.60
CA ASP A 478 11.84 36.34 -6.39
C ASP A 478 11.54 35.01 -5.69
N TYR A 479 10.53 34.30 -6.18
CA TYR A 479 10.09 33.00 -5.68
C TYR A 479 10.88 31.83 -6.30
N SER A 480 12.12 32.05 -6.73
CA SER A 480 13.03 30.99 -7.15
C SER A 480 13.48 30.14 -5.95
N VAL A 481 13.66 28.83 -6.19
CA VAL A 481 14.12 27.87 -5.17
C VAL A 481 15.43 28.34 -4.53
N GLY A 482 15.49 28.32 -3.20
CA GLY A 482 16.63 28.74 -2.38
C GLY A 482 16.61 30.21 -1.94
N ASN A 483 15.69 31.03 -2.45
CA ASN A 483 15.59 32.43 -2.03
C ASN A 483 14.88 32.58 -0.68
N SER A 484 15.27 33.63 0.07
CA SER A 484 14.66 33.96 1.35
C SER A 484 13.42 34.84 1.19
N VAL A 485 12.41 34.56 2.01
CA VAL A 485 11.23 35.40 2.23
C VAL A 485 11.45 36.20 3.51
N TYR A 486 11.13 37.50 3.49
CA TYR A 486 11.42 38.42 4.60
C TYR A 486 10.16 38.85 5.36
N ALA A 487 10.32 39.07 6.67
CA ALA A 487 9.24 39.51 7.55
C ALA A 487 8.60 40.81 7.06
N ASN A 488 7.29 40.91 7.16
CA ASN A 488 6.45 42.05 6.81
C ASN A 488 6.51 42.47 5.33
N GLU A 489 7.13 41.65 4.46
CA GLU A 489 7.01 41.82 3.01
C GLU A 489 5.75 41.08 2.51
N PRO A 490 4.92 41.71 1.65
CA PRO A 490 3.71 41.07 1.12
C PRO A 490 4.06 39.93 0.17
N ILE A 491 3.42 38.78 0.37
CA ILE A 491 3.44 37.66 -0.57
C ILE A 491 2.14 37.72 -1.37
N GLU A 492 2.28 37.94 -2.67
CA GLU A 492 1.17 38.02 -3.63
C GLU A 492 1.49 37.12 -4.82
N LEU A 493 0.77 36.00 -4.92
CA LEU A 493 0.85 35.07 -6.06
C LEU A 493 -0.49 35.10 -6.80
N THR A 494 -0.44 35.28 -8.11
CA THR A 494 -1.61 35.21 -9.00
C THR A 494 -1.79 33.83 -9.61
N GLU A 495 -0.68 33.11 -9.83
CA GLU A 495 -0.68 31.74 -10.36
C GLU A 495 0.43 30.90 -9.69
N GLY A 496 0.25 29.58 -9.70
CA GLY A 496 1.24 28.61 -9.25
C GLY A 496 1.18 28.23 -7.77
N ILE A 497 2.16 27.43 -7.36
CA ILE A 497 2.29 26.87 -6.02
C ILE A 497 3.70 27.18 -5.52
N VAL A 498 3.82 27.68 -4.28
CA VAL A 498 5.09 27.91 -3.60
C VAL A 498 5.11 27.10 -2.31
N GLU A 499 6.14 26.28 -2.13
CA GLU A 499 6.43 25.62 -0.87
C GLU A 499 7.55 26.37 -0.16
N LEU A 500 7.31 26.76 1.08
CA LEU A 500 8.23 27.48 1.95
C LEU A 500 8.67 26.59 3.11
N ILE A 501 9.94 26.69 3.49
CA ILE A 501 10.46 26.09 4.72
C ILE A 501 10.92 27.18 5.68
N THR A 502 10.41 27.12 6.91
CA THR A 502 10.75 28.07 7.98
C THR A 502 12.06 27.65 8.69
N PRO A 503 12.75 28.57 9.41
CA PRO A 503 13.89 28.21 10.25
C PRO A 503 13.59 27.16 11.33
N SER A 504 12.32 27.00 11.74
CA SER A 504 11.88 25.95 12.67
C SER A 504 11.66 24.58 12.02
N GLY A 505 11.80 24.48 10.69
CA GLY A 505 11.56 23.24 9.93
C GLY A 505 10.10 22.98 9.56
N SER A 506 9.20 23.93 9.84
CA SER A 506 7.79 23.85 9.41
C SER A 506 7.69 24.14 7.91
N GLU A 507 6.88 23.36 7.20
CA GLU A 507 6.69 23.45 5.75
C GLU A 507 5.32 24.03 5.43
N TRP A 508 5.29 25.06 4.59
CA TRP A 508 4.07 25.77 4.22
C TRP A 508 3.85 25.73 2.72
N VAL A 509 2.66 25.35 2.29
CA VAL A 509 2.27 25.35 0.88
C VAL A 509 1.30 26.50 0.63
N LEU A 510 1.67 27.37 -0.31
CA LEU A 510 0.87 28.49 -0.77
C LEU A 510 0.33 28.18 -2.16
N GLU A 511 -1.00 28.16 -2.31
CA GLU A 511 -1.67 27.93 -3.58
C GLU A 511 -2.28 29.25 -4.07
N ALA A 512 -1.87 29.70 -5.25
CA ALA A 512 -2.39 30.92 -5.84
C ALA A 512 -3.86 30.75 -6.32
N PRO A 513 -4.67 31.84 -6.36
CA PRO A 513 -4.33 33.19 -5.94
C PRO A 513 -4.21 33.30 -4.41
N VAL A 514 -3.15 33.97 -3.93
CA VAL A 514 -2.92 34.14 -2.48
C VAL A 514 -2.30 35.50 -2.18
N SER A 515 -2.74 36.10 -1.08
CA SER A 515 -2.22 37.35 -0.52
C SER A 515 -2.08 37.21 0.98
N LEU A 516 -0.84 37.31 1.49
CA LEU A 516 -0.56 37.20 2.92
C LEU A 516 0.68 37.99 3.36
N TYR A 517 0.83 38.14 4.67
CA TYR A 517 2.05 38.65 5.32
C TYR A 517 2.58 37.61 6.32
N LEU A 518 3.90 37.54 6.43
CA LEU A 518 4.59 36.76 7.44
C LEU A 518 5.29 37.70 8.40
N ASP A 519 4.99 37.62 9.70
CA ASP A 519 5.72 38.40 10.70
C ASP A 519 6.99 37.68 11.19
N ASP A 520 7.75 38.34 12.07
CA ASP A 520 8.97 37.76 12.65
C ASP A 520 8.73 36.84 13.86
N GLN A 521 7.47 36.65 14.26
CA GLN A 521 7.03 35.78 15.36
C GLN A 521 6.37 34.48 14.88
N GLY A 522 6.26 34.25 13.56
CA GLY A 522 5.62 33.07 12.99
C GLY A 522 4.10 33.17 12.87
N VAL A 523 3.55 34.39 12.88
CA VAL A 523 2.15 34.68 12.55
C VAL A 523 2.02 34.89 11.05
N VAL A 524 1.08 34.17 10.46
CA VAL A 524 0.66 34.32 9.07
C VAL A 524 -0.63 35.13 9.04
N ASP A 525 -0.59 36.32 8.45
CA ASP A 525 -1.78 37.13 8.21
C ASP A 525 -2.29 36.86 6.79
N LEU A 526 -3.19 35.87 6.67
CA LEU A 526 -3.77 35.40 5.40
C LEU A 526 -4.96 36.28 5.02
N LYS A 527 -4.79 37.11 3.99
CA LYS A 527 -5.84 38.02 3.50
C LYS A 527 -6.78 37.37 2.50
N HIS A 528 -6.24 36.51 1.64
CA HIS A 528 -6.95 35.82 0.56
C HIS A 528 -6.14 34.60 0.11
N GLY A 529 -6.81 33.56 -0.37
CA GLY A 529 -6.17 32.37 -0.94
C GLY A 529 -6.09 31.20 0.03
N LYS A 530 -5.20 30.24 -0.28
CA LYS A 530 -5.05 28.99 0.47
C LYS A 530 -3.63 28.81 1.01
N LEU A 531 -3.56 28.32 2.23
CA LEU A 531 -2.34 27.97 2.95
C LEU A 531 -2.51 26.58 3.56
N VAL A 532 -1.53 25.71 3.39
CA VAL A 532 -1.36 24.50 4.21
C VAL A 532 -0.13 24.67 5.07
N GLY A 533 -0.26 24.41 6.37
CA GLY A 533 0.86 24.36 7.29
C GLY A 533 1.08 22.93 7.78
N LEU A 534 2.30 22.42 7.61
CA LEU A 534 2.81 21.22 8.27
C LEU A 534 3.83 21.64 9.34
N ASN A 535 3.43 21.59 10.60
CA ASN A 535 4.27 22.07 11.69
C ASN A 535 5.07 20.92 12.35
N SER A 536 6.26 20.63 11.82
CA SER A 536 7.16 19.59 12.34
C SER A 536 7.98 20.01 13.58
N GLY A 537 7.85 21.27 14.04
CA GLY A 537 8.69 21.83 15.10
C GLY A 537 7.99 21.87 16.48
N GLN A 538 8.49 21.12 17.46
CA GLN A 538 7.96 21.08 18.85
C GLN A 538 8.04 22.42 19.63
N ALA A 539 8.63 23.48 19.06
CA ALA A 539 9.03 24.67 19.81
C ALA A 539 8.18 25.93 19.56
N ASN A 540 7.52 26.08 18.41
CA ASN A 540 6.76 27.29 18.05
C ASN A 540 5.39 26.93 17.48
N ALA A 541 4.33 27.52 18.05
CA ALA A 541 2.97 27.40 17.52
C ALA A 541 2.83 28.19 16.21
N LEU A 542 2.18 27.60 15.20
CA LEU A 542 1.81 28.30 13.97
C LEU A 542 0.49 29.04 14.22
N ILE A 543 0.47 30.34 13.95
CA ILE A 543 -0.72 31.17 14.10
C ILE A 543 -1.12 31.67 12.73
N VAL A 544 -2.30 31.31 12.27
CA VAL A 544 -2.88 31.86 11.04
C VAL A 544 -4.01 32.80 11.44
N GLU A 545 -3.82 34.09 11.18
CA GLU A 545 -4.85 35.10 11.32
C GLU A 545 -5.51 35.36 9.97
N THR A 546 -6.84 35.33 9.96
CA THR A 546 -7.66 35.69 8.81
C THR A 546 -8.55 36.87 9.20
N PRO A 547 -9.26 37.51 8.25
CA PRO A 547 -10.17 38.60 8.57
C PRO A 547 -11.27 38.25 9.58
N THR A 548 -11.66 36.97 9.67
CA THR A 548 -12.80 36.50 10.47
C THR A 548 -12.43 35.53 11.59
N ALA A 549 -11.24 34.93 11.54
CA ALA A 549 -10.84 33.89 12.48
C ALA A 549 -9.34 33.92 12.80
N ARG A 550 -8.97 33.22 13.87
CA ARG A 550 -7.59 32.93 14.26
C ARG A 550 -7.46 31.45 14.55
N VAL A 551 -6.53 30.82 13.85
CA VAL A 551 -6.19 29.40 13.95
C VAL A 551 -4.86 29.31 14.68
N LEU A 552 -4.83 28.58 15.79
CA LEU A 552 -3.64 28.28 16.55
C LEU A 552 -3.33 26.78 16.43
N ASP A 553 -2.13 26.48 15.97
CA ASP A 553 -1.62 25.11 15.83
C ASP A 553 -0.35 24.90 16.67
N THR A 554 -0.27 23.77 17.37
CA THR A 554 0.87 23.35 18.20
C THR A 554 1.65 22.13 17.67
N GLY A 555 1.40 21.68 16.44
CA GLY A 555 2.10 20.54 15.83
C GLY A 555 1.22 19.66 14.95
N THR A 556 0.50 20.26 14.00
CA THR A 556 -0.56 19.64 13.21
C THR A 556 -0.30 19.89 11.72
N GLU A 557 -0.93 19.10 10.86
CA GLU A 557 -1.12 19.45 9.45
C GLU A 557 -2.54 19.98 9.22
N PHE A 558 -2.68 21.21 8.75
CA PHE A 558 -3.98 21.83 8.49
C PHE A 558 -3.96 22.78 7.30
N GLY A 559 -5.12 22.92 6.64
CA GLY A 559 -5.39 23.88 5.58
C GLY A 559 -6.27 25.04 6.07
N VAL A 560 -5.97 26.25 5.61
CA VAL A 560 -6.80 27.45 5.79
C VAL A 560 -7.02 28.11 4.44
N SER A 561 -8.27 28.40 4.10
CA SER A 561 -8.63 29.18 2.91
C SER A 561 -9.43 30.41 3.28
N VAL A 562 -9.17 31.52 2.57
CA VAL A 562 -9.96 32.75 2.66
C VAL A 562 -10.49 33.08 1.28
N GLY A 563 -11.81 32.94 1.11
CA GLY A 563 -12.49 33.24 -0.15
C GLY A 563 -12.79 34.73 -0.34
N ASP A 564 -13.37 35.07 -1.50
CA ASP A 564 -13.70 36.45 -1.89
C ASP A 564 -14.69 37.15 -0.94
N LEU A 565 -15.54 36.38 -0.26
CA LEU A 565 -16.50 36.87 0.72
C LEU A 565 -15.90 37.02 2.13
N GLN A 566 -14.57 36.89 2.29
CA GLN A 566 -13.87 36.83 3.58
C GLN A 566 -14.35 35.69 4.49
N THR A 567 -14.95 34.66 3.90
CA THR A 567 -15.25 33.40 4.57
C THR A 567 -13.96 32.63 4.79
N THR A 568 -13.71 32.22 6.03
CA THR A 568 -12.55 31.38 6.36
C THR A 568 -12.99 29.93 6.41
N SER A 569 -12.39 29.07 5.58
CA SER A 569 -12.52 27.62 5.73
C SER A 569 -11.26 27.06 6.39
N VAL A 570 -11.42 26.14 7.33
CA VAL A 570 -10.32 25.46 8.01
C VAL A 570 -10.55 23.97 7.93
N ALA A 571 -9.51 23.21 7.60
CA ALA A 571 -9.52 21.75 7.49
C ALA A 571 -8.30 21.18 8.22
N VAL A 572 -8.50 20.29 9.20
CA VAL A 572 -7.44 19.60 9.95
C VAL A 572 -7.16 18.20 9.39
N TYR A 573 -5.93 17.91 8.99
CA TYR A 573 -5.54 16.61 8.42
C TYR A 573 -4.90 15.67 9.43
N GLU A 574 -4.05 16.19 10.31
CA GLU A 574 -3.38 15.40 11.35
C GLU A 574 -3.14 16.26 12.58
N GLY A 575 -3.61 15.84 13.75
CA GLY A 575 -3.41 16.58 15.01
C GLY A 575 -4.67 17.34 15.45
N ALA A 576 -4.48 18.50 16.07
CA ALA A 576 -5.58 19.34 16.54
C ALA A 576 -5.23 20.83 16.52
N ILE A 577 -6.20 21.67 16.15
CA ILE A 577 -6.09 23.13 16.17
C ILE A 577 -7.13 23.78 17.07
N GLU A 578 -6.84 24.99 17.49
CA GLU A 578 -7.79 25.87 18.19
C GLU A 578 -8.27 26.96 17.23
N LEU A 579 -9.58 26.99 16.96
CA LEU A 579 -10.25 27.99 16.13
C LEU A 579 -10.95 29.03 16.99
N SER A 580 -10.66 30.30 16.76
CA SER A 580 -11.23 31.44 17.48
C SER A 580 -11.72 32.53 16.52
N SER A 581 -12.71 33.33 16.93
CA SER A 581 -13.22 34.44 16.10
C SER A 581 -12.33 35.68 16.16
N GLN A 582 -12.28 36.45 15.08
CA GLN A 582 -11.69 37.80 15.06
C GLN A 582 -12.77 38.91 15.02
N PRO A 583 -12.63 40.03 15.77
CA PRO A 583 -11.53 40.32 16.70
C PRO A 583 -11.56 39.44 17.96
N PHE A 584 -10.41 38.90 18.34
CA PHE A 584 -10.24 38.09 19.54
C PHE A 584 -10.22 38.98 20.79
N ASP A 585 -11.39 39.22 21.41
CA ASP A 585 -11.48 39.96 22.67
C ASP A 585 -11.30 39.03 23.88
N LEU A 586 -10.08 39.00 24.42
CA LEU A 586 -9.72 38.29 25.65
C LEU A 586 -10.59 38.64 26.88
N ALA A 587 -11.40 39.71 26.81
CA ALA A 587 -12.28 40.16 27.88
C ALA A 587 -13.74 39.71 27.76
N ASP A 588 -14.17 39.05 26.68
CA ASP A 588 -15.54 38.53 26.53
C ASP A 588 -15.59 37.00 26.80
N PRO A 589 -15.98 36.56 28.01
CA PRO A 589 -15.98 35.14 28.41
C PRO A 589 -17.08 34.29 27.74
N LYS A 590 -17.74 34.80 26.68
CA LYS A 590 -18.79 34.07 25.94
C LYS A 590 -18.32 33.41 24.65
N ILE A 591 -17.12 33.72 24.15
CA ILE A 591 -16.60 33.13 22.92
C ILE A 591 -15.51 32.13 23.31
N SER A 592 -15.91 30.90 23.61
CA SER A 592 -14.96 29.80 23.77
C SER A 592 -14.39 29.43 22.41
N PRO A 593 -13.06 29.28 22.29
CA PRO A 593 -12.43 28.66 21.13
C PRO A 593 -12.98 27.27 20.88
N ILE A 594 -13.02 26.85 19.61
CA ILE A 594 -13.41 25.51 19.20
C ILE A 594 -12.14 24.71 18.95
N GLU A 595 -11.96 23.62 19.67
CA GLU A 595 -10.96 22.61 19.34
C GLU A 595 -11.44 21.78 18.15
N MET A 596 -10.58 21.61 17.15
CA MET A 596 -10.83 20.81 15.96
C MET A 596 -9.74 19.75 15.84
N GLU A 597 -10.15 18.49 15.78
CA GLU A 597 -9.25 17.35 15.55
C GLU A 597 -9.18 17.01 14.05
N ALA A 598 -8.28 16.09 13.68
CA ALA A 598 -8.21 15.52 12.34
C ALA A 598 -9.59 15.07 11.80
N ASP A 599 -9.74 15.13 10.48
CA ASP A 599 -10.96 14.85 9.70
C ASP A 599 -12.07 15.91 9.80
N TYR A 600 -11.92 16.94 10.65
CA TYR A 600 -12.91 18.00 10.78
C TYR A 600 -12.58 19.25 9.95
N GLN A 601 -13.64 19.95 9.55
CA GLN A 601 -13.62 21.24 8.90
C GLN A 601 -14.59 22.21 9.57
N ALA A 602 -14.33 23.51 9.38
CA ALA A 602 -15.18 24.57 9.86
C ALA A 602 -15.16 25.74 8.88
N VAL A 603 -16.32 26.36 8.68
CA VAL A 603 -16.46 27.60 7.93
C VAL A 603 -16.85 28.72 8.89
N VAL A 604 -16.06 29.80 8.90
CA VAL A 604 -16.34 31.02 9.64
C VAL A 604 -16.77 32.10 8.66
N GLU A 605 -18.05 32.45 8.74
CA GLU A 605 -18.69 33.46 7.91
C GLU A 605 -18.14 34.87 8.17
N GLN A 606 -18.45 35.81 7.27
CA GLN A 606 -17.98 37.21 7.32
C GLN A 606 -18.21 37.93 8.68
N GLY A 607 -19.18 37.47 9.47
CA GLY A 607 -19.47 38.01 10.80
C GLY A 607 -18.52 37.55 11.92
N GLY A 608 -17.54 36.69 11.62
CA GLY A 608 -16.65 36.09 12.62
C GLY A 608 -17.37 35.14 13.58
N GLN A 609 -18.61 34.75 13.27
CA GLN A 609 -19.38 33.87 14.12
C GLN A 609 -18.89 32.43 13.94
N LEU A 610 -18.32 31.87 15.01
CA LEU A 610 -17.91 30.47 15.02
C LEU A 610 -19.12 29.54 14.83
N PRO A 611 -18.96 28.44 14.06
CA PRO A 611 -20.03 27.46 13.90
C PRO A 611 -20.32 26.76 15.23
N LYS A 612 -21.57 26.34 15.45
CA LYS A 612 -21.95 25.63 16.69
C LYS A 612 -21.46 24.18 16.72
N THR A 613 -21.24 23.61 15.54
CA THR A 613 -20.80 22.25 15.28
C THR A 613 -19.80 22.31 14.15
N VAL A 614 -18.74 21.51 14.24
CA VAL A 614 -17.77 21.33 13.16
C VAL A 614 -18.22 20.18 12.27
N ASP A 615 -17.95 20.28 10.98
CA ASP A 615 -18.37 19.30 9.99
C ASP A 615 -17.22 18.35 9.67
N LEU A 616 -17.51 17.15 9.17
CA LEU A 616 -16.47 16.25 8.64
C LEU A 616 -16.01 16.73 7.25
N GLN A 617 -14.72 16.67 6.96
CA GLN A 617 -14.12 17.09 5.70
C GLN A 617 -14.60 16.28 4.51
N MET A 618 -15.49 16.80 3.66
CA MET A 618 -15.99 16.05 2.49
C MET A 618 -14.87 15.58 1.55
N HIS A 619 -13.76 16.32 1.46
CA HIS A 619 -12.66 16.04 0.55
C HIS A 619 -11.34 15.92 1.32
N ASP A 620 -10.83 14.69 1.42
CA ASP A 620 -9.55 14.39 2.10
C ASP A 620 -8.34 15.12 1.46
N ARG A 621 -8.53 15.75 0.29
CA ARG A 621 -7.52 16.47 -0.49
C ARG A 621 -7.94 17.88 -0.90
N GLU A 622 -8.85 18.56 -0.18
CA GLU A 622 -9.29 19.94 -0.52
C GLU A 622 -8.11 20.89 -0.80
N PHE A 623 -7.04 20.78 -0.03
CA PHE A 623 -5.82 21.57 -0.17
C PHE A 623 -4.67 20.79 -0.82
N ILE A 624 -3.74 21.50 -1.47
CA ILE A 624 -2.48 20.91 -1.95
C ILE A 624 -1.50 20.84 -0.78
N ARG A 625 -1.09 19.62 -0.44
CA ARG A 625 -0.22 19.29 0.69
C ARG A 625 1.23 19.06 0.22
N PRO A 626 2.24 19.09 1.11
CA PRO A 626 3.65 18.91 0.73
C PRO A 626 3.93 17.62 -0.07
N ASP A 627 3.24 16.53 0.26
CA ASP A 627 3.33 15.26 -0.49
C ASP A 627 2.89 15.40 -1.95
N GLU A 628 1.81 16.13 -2.22
CA GLU A 628 1.37 16.43 -3.59
C GLU A 628 2.30 17.40 -4.32
N VAL A 629 2.91 18.36 -3.63
CA VAL A 629 3.90 19.24 -4.24
C VAL A 629 5.07 18.42 -4.78
N ALA A 630 5.57 17.45 -4.00
CA ALA A 630 6.61 16.52 -4.44
C ALA A 630 6.16 15.72 -5.69
N LEU A 631 4.94 15.18 -5.69
CA LEU A 631 4.39 14.47 -6.86
C LEU A 631 4.28 15.37 -8.10
N ARG A 632 3.87 16.64 -7.95
CA ARG A 632 3.81 17.60 -9.06
C ARG A 632 5.21 17.93 -9.61
N VAL A 633 6.24 17.97 -8.77
CA VAL A 633 7.64 18.11 -9.21
C VAL A 633 8.06 16.89 -10.03
N GLU A 634 7.79 15.68 -9.54
CA GLU A 634 8.09 14.43 -10.27
C GLU A 634 7.35 14.35 -11.61
N GLN A 635 6.08 14.78 -11.65
CA GLN A 635 5.28 14.89 -12.86
C GLN A 635 5.95 15.84 -13.88
N GLN A 636 6.44 17.02 -13.46
CA GLN A 636 7.17 17.93 -14.35
C GLN A 636 8.47 17.33 -14.90
N HIS A 637 9.10 16.43 -14.16
CA HIS A 637 10.25 15.65 -14.61
C HIS A 637 9.87 14.44 -15.49
N GLY A 638 8.58 14.22 -15.74
CA GLY A 638 8.05 13.21 -16.66
C GLY A 638 7.64 11.90 -16.01
N SER A 639 7.50 11.84 -14.68
CA SER A 639 7.00 10.65 -13.98
C SER A 639 5.51 10.41 -14.29
N ALA A 640 5.23 9.26 -14.90
CA ALA A 640 3.88 8.83 -15.24
C ALA A 640 3.04 8.54 -13.99
N GLU A 641 3.62 7.83 -13.03
CA GLU A 641 2.96 7.44 -11.78
C GLU A 641 2.59 8.69 -10.95
N ALA A 642 3.48 9.67 -10.90
CA ALA A 642 3.22 10.93 -10.20
C ALA A 642 2.10 11.72 -10.89
N ALA A 643 2.07 11.75 -12.23
CA ALA A 643 0.97 12.35 -12.99
C ALA A 643 -0.39 11.71 -12.65
N ASP A 644 -0.43 10.38 -12.55
CA ASP A 644 -1.64 9.61 -12.21
C ASP A 644 -2.12 9.91 -10.77
N LYS A 645 -1.21 9.97 -9.81
CA LYS A 645 -1.51 10.35 -8.42
C LYS A 645 -2.03 11.79 -8.30
N VAL A 646 -1.38 12.75 -8.97
CA VAL A 646 -1.84 14.16 -8.98
C VAL A 646 -3.23 14.26 -9.59
N ALA A 647 -3.45 13.60 -10.74
CA ALA A 647 -4.76 13.56 -11.40
C ALA A 647 -5.86 13.00 -10.50
N PHE A 648 -5.55 11.96 -9.71
CA PHE A 648 -6.48 11.39 -8.75
C PHE A 648 -6.75 12.33 -7.58
N TYR A 649 -5.73 13.02 -7.04
CA TYR A 649 -5.95 14.01 -5.97
C TYR A 649 -6.80 15.19 -6.46
N GLU A 650 -6.63 15.62 -7.70
CA GLU A 650 -7.50 16.61 -8.33
C GLU A 650 -8.94 16.11 -8.48
N LEU A 651 -9.13 14.82 -8.84
CA LEU A 651 -10.45 14.19 -8.86
C LEU A 651 -11.12 14.22 -7.47
N LEU A 652 -10.35 13.91 -6.41
CA LEU A 652 -10.85 13.88 -5.04
C LEU A 652 -11.37 15.24 -4.54
N ARG A 653 -11.02 16.35 -5.20
CA ARG A 653 -11.46 17.72 -4.90
C ARG A 653 -12.76 18.11 -5.58
N ILE A 654 -13.26 17.32 -6.53
CA ILE A 654 -14.48 17.67 -7.25
C ILE A 654 -15.68 17.51 -6.31
N GLU A 655 -16.40 18.61 -6.10
CA GLU A 655 -17.60 18.64 -5.28
C GLU A 655 -18.72 17.73 -5.83
N GLY A 656 -19.31 16.94 -4.94
CA GLY A 656 -20.35 15.97 -5.28
C GLY A 656 -19.82 14.65 -5.84
N LEU A 657 -18.50 14.39 -5.83
CA LEU A 657 -17.96 13.04 -6.04
C LEU A 657 -18.29 12.15 -4.84
N LEU A 658 -19.09 11.11 -5.06
CA LEU A 658 -19.53 10.17 -4.02
C LEU A 658 -18.66 8.91 -3.98
N ALA A 659 -18.41 8.32 -5.15
CA ALA A 659 -17.54 7.18 -5.29
C ALA A 659 -16.91 7.16 -6.69
N TYR A 660 -15.68 6.66 -6.79
CA TYR A 660 -14.95 6.44 -8.03
C TYR A 660 -14.17 5.14 -7.92
N GLN A 661 -14.28 4.27 -8.92
CA GLN A 661 -13.52 3.04 -9.03
C GLN A 661 -12.76 3.04 -10.35
N GLY A 662 -11.45 3.27 -10.28
CA GLY A 662 -10.52 2.90 -11.34
C GLY A 662 -10.15 1.42 -11.26
N PHE A 663 -9.54 0.87 -12.30
CA PHE A 663 -9.12 -0.54 -12.36
C PHE A 663 -7.61 -0.65 -12.60
N HIS A 664 -6.83 -0.06 -11.69
CA HIS A 664 -5.37 -0.12 -11.75
C HIS A 664 -4.86 -1.53 -11.41
N ALA A 665 -4.31 -2.22 -12.41
CA ALA A 665 -4.03 -3.66 -12.33
C ALA A 665 -2.98 -4.04 -11.27
N GLU A 666 -1.91 -3.25 -11.12
CA GLU A 666 -0.86 -3.55 -10.13
C GLU A 666 -1.38 -3.52 -8.68
N SER A 667 -2.46 -2.76 -8.45
CA SER A 667 -3.13 -2.66 -7.15
C SER A 667 -4.40 -3.52 -7.07
N TYR A 668 -4.69 -4.34 -8.08
CA TYR A 668 -5.94 -5.10 -8.17
C TYR A 668 -7.21 -4.24 -8.03
N GLY A 669 -7.16 -2.99 -8.49
CA GLY A 669 -8.25 -2.01 -8.35
C GLY A 669 -8.36 -1.34 -6.98
N GLU A 670 -7.38 -1.49 -6.09
CA GLU A 670 -7.37 -0.78 -4.80
C GLU A 670 -6.85 0.65 -4.92
N ALA A 671 -5.81 0.87 -5.73
CA ALA A 671 -5.29 2.21 -5.98
C ALA A 671 -6.26 2.99 -6.87
N TYR A 672 -6.32 4.31 -6.64
CA TYR A 672 -7.18 5.22 -7.39
C TYR A 672 -8.67 4.89 -7.27
N ALA A 673 -9.10 4.41 -6.10
CA ALA A 673 -10.50 4.22 -5.74
C ALA A 673 -10.88 5.11 -4.54
N VAL A 674 -12.13 5.56 -4.50
CA VAL A 674 -12.72 6.28 -3.36
C VAL A 674 -14.19 5.94 -3.23
N GLY A 675 -14.69 5.78 -2.01
CA GLY A 675 -16.10 5.46 -1.75
C GLY A 675 -16.53 4.04 -2.18
N PHE A 676 -15.61 3.26 -2.76
CA PHE A 676 -15.73 1.82 -2.97
C PHE A 676 -14.73 1.09 -2.07
N GLU A 677 -15.13 -0.07 -1.56
CA GLU A 677 -14.21 -1.05 -0.98
C GLU A 677 -13.52 -1.85 -2.08
N THR A 678 -12.42 -2.53 -1.73
CA THR A 678 -11.67 -3.38 -2.67
C THR A 678 -12.58 -4.38 -3.39
N PRO A 679 -12.55 -4.46 -4.73
CA PRO A 679 -13.39 -5.37 -5.49
C PRO A 679 -13.18 -6.82 -5.06
N ARG A 680 -14.26 -7.54 -4.76
CA ARG A 680 -14.23 -8.94 -4.31
C ARG A 680 -14.80 -9.87 -5.38
N ALA A 681 -14.10 -10.96 -5.64
CA ALA A 681 -14.49 -11.94 -6.65
C ALA A 681 -14.15 -13.36 -6.20
N ILE A 682 -14.89 -14.35 -6.72
CA ILE A 682 -14.62 -15.78 -6.44
C ILE A 682 -13.34 -16.25 -7.14
N SER A 683 -13.00 -15.62 -8.27
CA SER A 683 -11.80 -15.87 -9.06
C SER A 683 -10.92 -14.61 -9.10
N PRO A 684 -9.61 -14.73 -9.34
CA PRO A 684 -8.74 -13.57 -9.49
C PRO A 684 -9.28 -12.59 -10.53
N LEU A 685 -9.20 -11.30 -10.20
CA LEU A 685 -9.59 -10.23 -11.11
C LEU A 685 -8.69 -10.28 -12.34
N ARG A 686 -9.28 -10.08 -13.52
CA ARG A 686 -8.55 -9.99 -14.78
C ARG A 686 -8.63 -8.57 -15.27
N PHE A 687 -7.49 -8.04 -15.68
CA PHE A 687 -7.39 -6.70 -16.24
C PHE A 687 -6.95 -6.79 -17.71
N GLY A 688 -7.39 -5.83 -18.51
CA GLY A 688 -7.17 -5.80 -19.95
C GLY A 688 -6.98 -4.37 -20.45
N SER A 689 -6.87 -4.22 -21.77
CA SER A 689 -6.68 -2.90 -22.36
C SER A 689 -7.91 -2.01 -22.21
N ASP A 690 -7.67 -0.73 -21.92
CA ASP A 690 -8.69 0.32 -21.85
C ASP A 690 -9.64 0.32 -23.05
N LEU A 691 -10.93 0.55 -22.78
CA LEU A 691 -12.01 0.49 -23.76
C LEU A 691 -12.03 1.65 -24.75
N LEU A 692 -11.29 2.72 -24.48
CA LEU A 692 -11.18 3.87 -25.36
C LEU A 692 -9.78 3.92 -25.97
N PRO A 693 -9.64 4.21 -27.29
CA PRO A 693 -8.35 4.39 -27.92
C PRO A 693 -7.75 5.71 -27.45
N ILE A 694 -7.04 5.61 -26.35
CA ILE A 694 -6.34 6.71 -25.73
C ILE A 694 -5.11 7.06 -26.60
N LYS A 695 -4.99 8.32 -27.02
CA LYS A 695 -3.67 8.93 -27.27
C LYS A 695 -3.16 9.41 -25.91
N ARG A 696 -2.37 8.61 -25.20
CA ARG A 696 -1.74 9.06 -23.95
C ARG A 696 -0.31 8.57 -23.93
N SER A 697 0.59 9.51 -23.72
CA SER A 697 1.61 9.30 -22.72
C SER A 697 0.92 9.12 -21.36
N GLN A 698 1.20 8.00 -20.68
CA GLN A 698 1.18 7.91 -19.21
C GLN A 698 -0.20 7.85 -18.53
N ARG A 699 -0.91 6.72 -18.63
CA ARG A 699 -1.86 6.29 -17.59
C ARG A 699 -1.78 4.77 -17.42
N ALA A 700 -1.88 4.30 -16.19
CA ALA A 700 -1.91 2.88 -15.82
C ALA A 700 -3.31 2.37 -15.40
N SER A 701 -4.41 3.03 -15.80
CA SER A 701 -5.71 2.36 -15.73
C SER A 701 -5.70 1.20 -16.73
N GLU A 702 -6.13 0.03 -16.27
CA GLU A 702 -6.50 -1.09 -17.13
C GLU A 702 -8.01 -1.29 -17.00
N SER A 703 -8.66 -1.97 -17.93
CA SER A 703 -10.08 -2.29 -17.80
C SER A 703 -10.29 -3.58 -17.02
N LEU A 704 -11.33 -3.64 -16.20
CA LEU A 704 -11.74 -4.89 -15.56
C LEU A 704 -12.41 -5.81 -16.60
N VAL A 705 -11.87 -7.02 -16.78
CA VAL A 705 -12.36 -8.03 -17.73
C VAL A 705 -13.12 -9.12 -16.98
N ILE A 706 -14.42 -9.22 -17.25
CA ILE A 706 -15.31 -10.25 -16.70
C ILE A 706 -15.49 -11.36 -17.73
N GLY A 707 -14.92 -12.53 -17.44
CA GLY A 707 -15.06 -13.74 -18.23
C GLY A 707 -16.26 -14.60 -17.82
N GLN A 708 -16.33 -15.79 -18.41
CA GLN A 708 -17.42 -16.76 -18.15
C GLN A 708 -17.52 -17.12 -16.67
N ASN A 709 -18.75 -17.08 -16.12
CA ASN A 709 -19.09 -17.45 -14.74
C ASN A 709 -18.28 -16.69 -13.68
N THR A 710 -17.81 -15.49 -14.03
CA THR A 710 -17.11 -14.61 -13.11
C THR A 710 -18.10 -13.60 -12.55
N THR A 711 -18.09 -13.45 -11.23
CA THR A 711 -18.87 -12.44 -10.51
C THR A 711 -17.92 -11.60 -9.68
N VAL A 712 -18.01 -10.28 -9.85
CA VAL A 712 -17.26 -9.29 -9.09
C VAL A 712 -18.25 -8.41 -8.35
N PHE A 713 -18.02 -8.21 -7.06
CA PHE A 713 -18.76 -7.25 -6.24
C PHE A 713 -17.87 -6.07 -5.90
N MET A 714 -18.40 -4.86 -6.03
CA MET A 714 -17.77 -3.63 -5.58
C MET A 714 -18.70 -3.01 -4.55
N ASN A 715 -18.32 -3.12 -3.27
CA ASN A 715 -19.13 -2.59 -2.18
C ASN A 715 -18.89 -1.09 -2.06
N LEU A 716 -19.93 -0.35 -1.68
CA LEU A 716 -19.82 1.08 -1.37
C LEU A 716 -19.46 1.24 0.11
N ASP A 717 -18.61 2.23 0.42
CA ASP A 717 -18.43 2.66 1.79
C ASP A 717 -19.72 3.36 2.28
N VAL A 718 -20.46 2.66 3.13
CA VAL A 718 -21.70 3.14 3.76
C VAL A 718 -21.52 3.44 5.26
N SER A 719 -20.27 3.58 5.72
CA SER A 719 -19.97 3.98 7.09
C SER A 719 -20.51 5.38 7.42
N GLU A 720 -20.67 5.70 8.71
CA GLU A 720 -21.15 7.03 9.15
C GLU A 720 -20.26 8.19 8.67
N ARG A 721 -18.99 7.90 8.36
CA ARG A 721 -18.00 8.87 7.87
C ARG A 721 -17.90 8.90 6.34
N SER A 722 -18.63 8.03 5.64
CA SER A 722 -18.50 7.91 4.19
C SER A 722 -19.00 9.14 3.44
N ARG A 723 -18.60 9.29 2.18
CA ARG A 723 -19.09 10.38 1.31
C ARG A 723 -20.61 10.29 1.09
N LEU A 724 -21.16 9.08 1.04
CA LEU A 724 -22.60 8.84 0.91
C LEU A 724 -23.36 9.27 2.17
N ALA A 725 -22.86 8.93 3.35
CA ALA A 725 -23.46 9.34 4.63
C ALA A 725 -23.46 10.87 4.77
N ARG A 726 -22.34 11.52 4.45
CA ARG A 726 -22.17 12.98 4.52
C ARG A 726 -23.02 13.74 3.50
N ALA A 727 -23.19 13.20 2.30
CA ALA A 727 -24.14 13.72 1.33
C ALA A 727 -25.60 13.47 1.71
N GLY A 728 -25.85 12.77 2.83
CA GLY A 728 -27.18 12.49 3.34
C GLY A 728 -27.98 11.54 2.46
N LEU A 729 -27.31 10.61 1.76
CA LEU A 729 -27.91 9.72 0.76
C LEU A 729 -28.30 8.34 1.32
N LEU A 730 -27.86 8.03 2.54
CA LEU A 730 -28.15 6.76 3.21
C LEU A 730 -29.50 6.80 3.93
N ASN A 731 -30.28 5.74 3.75
CA ASN A 731 -31.55 5.55 4.47
C ASN A 731 -31.30 5.01 5.90
N SER A 732 -32.37 4.75 6.64
CA SER A 732 -32.28 4.24 8.02
C SER A 732 -31.63 2.86 8.16
N SER A 733 -31.48 2.11 7.07
CA SER A 733 -30.81 0.80 7.04
C SER A 733 -29.34 0.91 6.68
N GLY A 734 -28.83 2.11 6.36
CA GLY A 734 -27.46 2.31 5.88
C GLY A 734 -27.25 2.04 4.39
N ASP A 735 -28.33 1.81 3.63
CA ASP A 735 -28.24 1.61 2.18
C ASP A 735 -28.43 2.95 1.44
N VAL A 736 -27.87 3.08 0.24
CA VAL A 736 -28.19 4.20 -0.67
C VAL A 736 -29.67 4.15 -1.03
N GLY A 737 -30.33 5.30 -0.97
CA GLY A 737 -31.73 5.45 -1.37
C GLY A 737 -32.59 6.06 -0.28
N LYS A 738 -32.10 7.13 0.35
CA LYS A 738 -32.90 7.97 1.23
C LYS A 738 -33.94 8.76 0.42
N ASP A 739 -35.12 8.98 1.00
CA ASP A 739 -36.13 9.85 0.40
C ASP A 739 -35.59 11.29 0.21
N ASP A 740 -36.12 11.98 -0.79
CA ASP A 740 -35.72 13.32 -1.24
C ASP A 740 -34.24 13.44 -1.63
N SER A 741 -33.68 12.38 -2.22
CA SER A 741 -32.30 12.35 -2.67
C SER A 741 -32.14 11.98 -4.12
N GLU A 742 -30.98 12.27 -4.69
CA GLU A 742 -30.64 11.97 -6.07
C GLU A 742 -29.21 11.45 -6.17
N VAL A 743 -29.01 10.44 -7.01
CA VAL A 743 -27.69 9.87 -7.30
C VAL A 743 -27.55 9.66 -8.80
N TRP A 744 -26.41 10.08 -9.33
CA TRP A 744 -25.99 9.85 -10.70
C TRP A 744 -24.89 8.82 -10.75
N MET A 745 -24.93 7.93 -11.75
CA MET A 745 -23.92 6.90 -11.96
C MET A 745 -23.56 6.79 -13.44
N SER A 746 -22.26 6.63 -13.75
CA SER A 746 -21.78 6.36 -15.10
C SER A 746 -20.67 5.33 -15.12
N TRP A 747 -20.55 4.60 -16.23
CA TRP A 747 -19.44 3.68 -16.50
C TRP A 747 -19.35 3.37 -17.99
N TRP A 748 -18.21 2.83 -18.41
CA TRP A 748 -17.99 2.31 -19.76
C TRP A 748 -18.06 0.77 -19.75
N SER A 749 -18.60 0.18 -20.81
CA SER A 749 -18.61 -1.27 -21.00
C SER A 749 -18.42 -1.66 -22.46
N GLN A 750 -17.71 -2.76 -22.72
CA GLN A 750 -17.63 -3.38 -24.04
C GLN A 750 -17.90 -4.87 -23.93
N MET A 751 -18.77 -5.39 -24.80
CA MET A 751 -19.18 -6.79 -24.80
C MET A 751 -18.53 -7.51 -25.99
N SER A 752 -17.44 -8.24 -25.73
CA SER A 752 -16.70 -8.94 -26.79
C SER A 752 -17.22 -10.35 -27.01
N LEU A 753 -17.79 -10.57 -28.18
CA LEU A 753 -18.35 -11.85 -28.63
C LEU A 753 -17.45 -12.51 -29.68
N SER A 754 -17.13 -13.79 -29.48
CA SER A 754 -16.30 -14.59 -30.38
C SER A 754 -17.06 -15.18 -31.60
N SER A 755 -18.39 -15.11 -31.60
CA SER A 755 -19.27 -15.61 -32.67
C SER A 755 -20.64 -14.92 -32.64
N ASP A 756 -21.52 -15.17 -33.62
CA ASP A 756 -22.93 -14.69 -33.64
C ASP A 756 -23.83 -15.22 -32.49
N GLN A 757 -23.25 -15.89 -31.48
CA GLN A 757 -23.95 -16.29 -30.25
C GLN A 757 -24.03 -15.12 -29.27
N ARG A 758 -25.00 -15.17 -28.36
CA ARG A 758 -25.29 -14.12 -27.36
C ARG A 758 -24.81 -14.55 -25.98
N PHE A 759 -24.59 -13.61 -25.06
CA PHE A 759 -24.47 -13.98 -23.64
C PHE A 759 -25.79 -14.57 -23.15
N ASP A 760 -25.70 -15.48 -22.18
CA ASP A 760 -26.86 -15.90 -21.41
C ASP A 760 -27.35 -14.73 -20.55
N TRP A 761 -26.43 -13.95 -19.99
CA TRP A 761 -26.61 -12.59 -19.49
C TRP A 761 -25.23 -11.93 -19.26
N THR A 762 -25.17 -10.60 -19.32
CA THR A 762 -23.95 -9.86 -18.92
C THR A 762 -24.31 -8.43 -18.55
N GLY A 763 -23.72 -7.88 -17.49
CA GLY A 763 -24.04 -6.54 -17.03
C GLY A 763 -23.70 -6.20 -15.60
N VAL A 764 -24.25 -5.08 -15.14
CA VAL A 764 -24.09 -4.49 -13.81
C VAL A 764 -25.42 -4.54 -13.06
N SER A 765 -25.40 -5.04 -11.82
CA SER A 765 -26.56 -5.10 -10.94
C SER A 765 -26.37 -4.15 -9.76
N LEU A 766 -27.41 -3.42 -9.38
CA LEU A 766 -27.50 -2.80 -8.06
C LEU A 766 -27.94 -3.88 -7.08
N MET A 767 -27.31 -3.96 -5.91
CA MET A 767 -27.58 -5.01 -4.91
C MET A 767 -27.65 -4.42 -3.50
N TYR A 768 -28.48 -4.99 -2.62
CA TYR A 768 -28.51 -4.70 -1.17
C TYR A 768 -28.24 -5.98 -0.34
N GLY A 769 -27.26 -6.76 -0.80
CA GLY A 769 -26.94 -8.10 -0.31
C GLY A 769 -26.31 -8.96 -1.41
N ASP A 770 -26.11 -10.26 -1.14
CA ASP A 770 -25.42 -11.17 -2.05
C ASP A 770 -26.36 -12.22 -2.69
N LYS A 771 -27.65 -12.26 -2.31
CA LYS A 771 -28.61 -13.20 -2.91
C LYS A 771 -29.07 -12.71 -4.27
N ARG A 772 -28.65 -13.44 -5.30
CA ARG A 772 -29.11 -13.27 -6.68
C ARG A 772 -30.64 -13.37 -6.77
N ASN A 773 -31.27 -12.48 -7.54
CA ASN A 773 -32.72 -12.32 -7.75
C ASN A 773 -33.56 -11.83 -6.55
N ASP A 774 -33.15 -12.08 -5.31
CA ASP A 774 -33.89 -11.64 -4.11
C ASP A 774 -33.47 -10.23 -3.64
N GLU A 775 -32.16 -9.95 -3.73
CA GLU A 775 -31.52 -8.72 -3.23
C GLU A 775 -30.99 -7.86 -4.40
N GLU A 776 -31.56 -8.06 -5.60
CA GLU A 776 -31.18 -7.44 -6.88
C GLU A 776 -32.33 -6.60 -7.43
N PRO A 777 -32.48 -5.32 -7.06
CA PRO A 777 -33.60 -4.51 -7.53
C PRO A 777 -33.53 -4.20 -9.04
N VAL A 778 -32.32 -4.02 -9.58
CA VAL A 778 -32.09 -3.53 -10.95
C VAL A 778 -30.84 -4.17 -11.55
N PHE A 779 -30.96 -4.59 -12.81
CA PHE A 779 -29.87 -5.08 -13.66
C PHE A 779 -29.79 -4.28 -14.96
N PHE A 780 -28.60 -3.82 -15.34
CA PHE A 780 -28.30 -3.09 -16.57
C PHE A 780 -27.35 -3.93 -17.45
N GLY A 781 -27.63 -4.07 -18.75
CA GLY A 781 -26.77 -4.80 -19.68
C GLY A 781 -27.57 -5.63 -20.67
N GLN A 782 -27.19 -6.89 -20.91
CA GLN A 782 -28.04 -7.89 -21.58
C GLN A 782 -28.67 -8.81 -20.53
N PRO A 783 -29.95 -8.63 -20.18
CA PRO A 783 -30.64 -9.51 -19.23
C PRO A 783 -30.82 -10.93 -19.77
N SER A 784 -31.02 -11.89 -18.86
CA SER A 784 -31.26 -13.27 -19.28
C SER A 784 -32.52 -13.43 -20.13
N GLY A 785 -32.35 -14.06 -21.30
CA GLY A 785 -33.41 -14.24 -22.30
C GLY A 785 -33.64 -13.04 -23.23
N ALA A 786 -32.92 -11.92 -23.04
CA ALA A 786 -33.02 -10.74 -23.88
C ALA A 786 -32.28 -10.93 -25.21
N SER A 787 -32.80 -10.30 -26.27
CA SER A 787 -32.17 -10.27 -27.59
C SER A 787 -31.22 -9.08 -27.82
N GLY A 788 -31.04 -8.23 -26.81
CA GLY A 788 -30.29 -6.98 -26.90
C GLY A 788 -30.09 -6.33 -25.52
N LEU A 789 -29.52 -5.13 -25.52
CA LEU A 789 -29.29 -4.33 -24.33
C LEU A 789 -30.60 -3.81 -23.73
N GLY A 790 -30.62 -3.67 -22.41
CA GLY A 790 -31.76 -3.17 -21.67
C GLY A 790 -31.57 -3.21 -20.17
N VAL A 791 -32.70 -3.13 -19.47
CA VAL A 791 -32.80 -3.13 -18.02
C VAL A 791 -33.80 -4.18 -17.58
N ARG A 792 -33.45 -4.96 -16.56
CA ARG A 792 -34.36 -5.88 -15.89
C ARG A 792 -34.57 -5.46 -14.45
N LEU A 793 -35.84 -5.46 -14.05
CA LEU A 793 -36.29 -5.06 -12.72
C LEU A 793 -36.89 -6.26 -12.01
N TYR A 794 -36.60 -6.38 -10.72
CA TYR A 794 -37.14 -7.44 -9.86
C TYR A 794 -37.95 -6.85 -8.69
N PRO A 795 -39.04 -6.08 -8.94
CA PRO A 795 -39.89 -5.64 -7.85
C PRO A 795 -40.65 -6.84 -7.25
N PRO A 796 -41.06 -6.76 -5.97
CA PRO A 796 -41.74 -7.86 -5.29
C PRO A 796 -42.98 -8.34 -6.07
N GLY A 797 -42.91 -9.56 -6.62
CA GLY A 797 -44.03 -10.26 -7.23
C GLY A 797 -44.30 -10.00 -8.73
N ASN A 798 -43.49 -9.20 -9.44
CA ASN A 798 -43.64 -9.04 -10.89
C ASN A 798 -42.35 -8.61 -11.60
N GLU A 799 -41.59 -9.56 -12.16
CA GLU A 799 -40.40 -9.23 -12.96
C GLU A 799 -40.77 -8.48 -14.23
N ALA A 800 -39.98 -7.46 -14.58
CA ALA A 800 -40.15 -6.68 -15.80
C ALA A 800 -38.83 -6.53 -16.55
N MET A 801 -38.89 -6.66 -17.88
CA MET A 801 -37.73 -6.50 -18.77
C MET A 801 -38.04 -5.40 -19.78
N TYR A 802 -37.15 -4.43 -19.88
CA TYR A 802 -37.24 -3.30 -20.81
C TYR A 802 -36.01 -3.33 -21.72
N LEU A 803 -36.21 -3.60 -23.01
CA LEU A 803 -35.12 -3.54 -23.99
C LEU A 803 -35.00 -2.11 -24.53
N PHE A 804 -33.78 -1.67 -24.78
CA PHE A 804 -33.54 -0.39 -25.42
C PHE A 804 -33.94 -0.44 -26.89
N ASP A 805 -34.58 0.63 -27.32
CA ASP A 805 -35.15 0.77 -28.65
C ASP A 805 -34.24 1.63 -29.53
N THR A 806 -33.80 1.10 -30.67
CA THR A 806 -32.92 1.82 -31.60
C THR A 806 -33.63 2.95 -32.34
N ASP A 807 -34.96 2.86 -32.53
CA ASP A 807 -35.74 3.90 -33.19
C ASP A 807 -37.15 4.05 -32.60
N ARG A 808 -37.28 5.00 -31.68
CA ARG A 808 -38.53 5.34 -30.99
C ARG A 808 -39.63 5.89 -31.90
N ALA A 809 -39.32 6.27 -33.14
CA ALA A 809 -40.32 6.76 -34.09
C ALA A 809 -41.15 5.62 -34.70
N PHE A 810 -40.67 4.38 -34.64
CA PHE A 810 -41.37 3.21 -35.16
C PHE A 810 -42.23 2.53 -34.09
N VAL A 811 -43.25 1.81 -34.54
CA VAL A 811 -44.18 1.10 -33.65
C VAL A 811 -43.59 -0.25 -33.27
N GLY A 812 -43.41 -0.47 -31.96
CA GLY A 812 -42.80 -1.67 -31.38
C GLY A 812 -41.40 -1.37 -30.86
N VAL A 813 -40.77 -2.32 -30.17
CA VAL A 813 -39.38 -2.17 -29.68
C VAL A 813 -38.43 -2.82 -30.67
N GLN A 814 -37.43 -2.09 -31.17
CA GLN A 814 -36.34 -2.61 -31.98
C GLN A 814 -35.11 -2.77 -31.07
N PRO A 815 -34.86 -3.97 -30.53
CA PRO A 815 -33.83 -4.15 -29.51
C PRO A 815 -32.46 -3.72 -30.03
N LEU A 816 -31.79 -2.85 -29.28
CA LEU A 816 -30.38 -2.53 -29.51
C LEU A 816 -29.55 -3.80 -29.34
N ALA A 817 -28.98 -4.30 -30.42
CA ALA A 817 -28.18 -5.52 -30.40
C ALA A 817 -26.88 -5.28 -29.62
N ILE A 818 -26.31 -6.37 -29.10
CA ILE A 818 -24.97 -6.33 -28.56
C ILE A 818 -23.99 -6.27 -29.72
N ASP A 819 -23.00 -5.41 -29.57
CA ASP A 819 -21.88 -5.33 -30.47
C ASP A 819 -20.57 -5.26 -29.66
N ASN A 820 -19.45 -5.25 -30.39
CA ASN A 820 -18.12 -5.14 -29.80
C ASN A 820 -17.67 -3.67 -29.71
N GLN A 821 -18.60 -2.71 -29.63
CA GLN A 821 -18.30 -1.30 -29.41
C GLN A 821 -18.34 -0.99 -27.91
N SER A 822 -17.60 0.05 -27.53
CA SER A 822 -17.60 0.56 -26.18
C SER A 822 -18.83 1.44 -25.99
N HIS A 823 -19.65 1.12 -25.01
CA HIS A 823 -20.86 1.86 -24.66
C HIS A 823 -20.66 2.65 -23.36
N PHE A 824 -21.13 3.89 -23.35
CA PHE A 824 -21.14 4.74 -22.16
C PHE A 824 -22.54 4.77 -21.53
N TRP A 825 -22.63 4.30 -20.29
CA TRP A 825 -23.87 4.27 -19.55
C TRP A 825 -23.99 5.48 -18.65
N THR A 826 -25.17 6.09 -18.61
CA THR A 826 -25.50 7.08 -17.59
C THR A 826 -26.85 6.75 -16.97
N VAL A 827 -26.89 6.71 -15.63
CA VAL A 827 -28.07 6.37 -14.85
C VAL A 827 -28.33 7.46 -13.84
N ARG A 828 -29.56 7.95 -13.80
CA ARG A 828 -30.07 8.85 -12.77
C ARG A 828 -31.05 8.09 -11.89
N MET A 829 -30.88 8.17 -10.58
CA MET A 829 -31.77 7.60 -9.57
C MET A 829 -32.27 8.73 -8.68
N ALA A 830 -33.55 9.08 -8.84
CA ALA A 830 -34.20 10.11 -8.01
C ALA A 830 -35.17 9.44 -7.03
N PHE A 831 -34.89 9.53 -5.73
CA PHE A 831 -35.65 8.91 -4.65
C PHE A 831 -36.69 9.92 -4.13
N GLY A 832 -37.96 9.73 -4.49
CA GLY A 832 -39.04 10.63 -4.06
C GLY A 832 -39.82 10.14 -2.83
N ASP A 833 -40.65 11.02 -2.27
CA ASP A 833 -41.49 10.79 -1.09
C ASP A 833 -42.38 9.53 -1.11
N ASP A 834 -42.77 9.06 -2.30
CA ASP A 834 -43.68 7.93 -2.48
C ASP A 834 -43.00 6.54 -2.28
N SER A 835 -41.81 6.52 -1.67
CA SER A 835 -40.97 5.32 -1.46
C SER A 835 -40.60 4.59 -2.77
N ALA A 836 -40.69 5.27 -3.91
CA ALA A 836 -40.30 4.76 -5.22
C ALA A 836 -39.24 5.67 -5.85
N ALA A 837 -38.16 5.06 -6.33
CA ALA A 837 -37.12 5.78 -7.06
C ALA A 837 -37.45 5.81 -8.55
N VAL A 838 -37.35 6.99 -9.16
CA VAL A 838 -37.43 7.14 -10.61
C VAL A 838 -36.04 6.91 -11.19
N VAL A 839 -35.87 5.80 -11.90
CA VAL A 839 -34.62 5.44 -12.59
C VAL A 839 -34.72 5.86 -14.05
N SER A 840 -33.80 6.71 -14.49
CA SER A 840 -33.66 7.15 -15.88
C SER A 840 -32.32 6.68 -16.43
N VAL A 841 -32.31 6.10 -17.64
CA VAL A 841 -31.11 5.51 -18.24
C VAL A 841 -30.87 6.09 -19.63
N TRP A 842 -29.63 6.48 -19.89
CA TRP A 842 -29.10 6.88 -21.18
C TRP A 842 -27.94 5.96 -21.56
N LEU A 843 -27.74 5.80 -22.86
CA LEU A 843 -26.62 5.07 -23.45
C LEU A 843 -26.03 5.94 -24.55
N ASP A 844 -24.70 6.03 -24.61
CA ASP A 844 -23.94 6.73 -25.64
C ASP A 844 -24.40 8.18 -25.89
N THR A 845 -24.87 8.84 -24.82
CA THR A 845 -25.30 10.24 -24.84
C THR A 845 -24.27 11.10 -24.12
N GLU A 846 -23.84 12.19 -24.75
CA GLU A 846 -22.93 13.15 -24.11
C GLU A 846 -23.58 13.78 -22.87
N LEU A 847 -22.81 13.94 -21.79
CA LEU A 847 -23.36 14.35 -20.49
C LEU A 847 -23.98 15.75 -20.54
N GLU A 848 -23.42 16.63 -21.36
CA GLU A 848 -23.90 18.00 -21.58
C GLU A 848 -25.28 18.04 -22.27
N GLU A 849 -25.59 17.02 -23.07
CA GLU A 849 -26.84 16.94 -23.86
C GLU A 849 -27.97 16.20 -23.12
N LEU A 850 -27.69 15.56 -21.97
CA LEU A 850 -28.67 14.76 -21.22
C LEU A 850 -29.92 15.54 -20.83
N SER A 851 -29.80 16.84 -20.57
CA SER A 851 -30.93 17.70 -20.23
C SER A 851 -31.91 17.89 -21.40
N SER A 852 -31.42 17.77 -22.64
CA SER A 852 -32.20 17.91 -23.88
C SER A 852 -32.55 16.59 -24.56
N THR A 853 -31.81 15.52 -24.24
CA THR A 853 -31.99 14.19 -24.84
C THR A 853 -32.83 13.30 -23.92
N PRO A 854 -33.99 12.80 -24.37
CA PRO A 854 -34.84 11.97 -23.52
C PRO A 854 -34.17 10.61 -23.22
N PRO A 855 -34.18 10.14 -21.96
CA PRO A 855 -33.58 8.86 -21.55
C PRO A 855 -34.19 7.69 -22.32
N LEU A 856 -33.40 6.65 -22.58
CA LEU A 856 -33.81 5.38 -23.19
C LEU A 856 -34.82 4.61 -22.33
N LEU A 857 -34.80 4.81 -21.02
CA LEU A 857 -35.77 4.25 -20.08
C LEU A 857 -36.07 5.25 -18.97
N VAL A 858 -37.34 5.34 -18.56
CA VAL A 858 -37.76 5.98 -17.30
C VAL A 858 -38.71 5.01 -16.61
N GLN A 859 -38.35 4.55 -15.42
CA GLN A 859 -39.18 3.61 -14.68
C GLN A 859 -39.15 3.90 -13.18
N ALA A 860 -40.32 3.91 -12.56
CA ALA A 860 -40.45 3.99 -11.10
C ALA A 860 -40.23 2.60 -10.49
N ILE A 861 -39.37 2.52 -9.48
CA ILE A 861 -38.95 1.30 -8.80
C ILE A 861 -39.23 1.44 -7.31
N PRO A 862 -40.21 0.69 -6.76
CA PRO A 862 -40.55 0.77 -5.35
C PRO A 862 -39.43 0.21 -4.48
N ASN A 863 -39.13 0.90 -3.37
CA ASN A 863 -38.13 0.52 -2.37
C ASN A 863 -36.73 0.23 -2.98
N LEU A 864 -36.35 0.96 -4.02
CA LEU A 864 -35.00 0.86 -4.57
C LEU A 864 -33.98 1.24 -3.49
N LYS A 865 -33.05 0.34 -3.21
CA LYS A 865 -31.92 0.57 -2.34
C LYS A 865 -30.75 -0.32 -2.74
N PHE A 866 -29.53 0.10 -2.45
CA PHE A 866 -28.33 -0.68 -2.74
C PHE A 866 -27.14 -0.24 -1.89
N ASP A 867 -26.21 -1.15 -1.66
CA ASP A 867 -24.95 -0.92 -0.96
C ASP A 867 -23.73 -1.42 -1.76
N ARG A 868 -23.97 -2.08 -2.91
CA ARG A 868 -22.91 -2.64 -3.76
C ARG A 868 -23.34 -2.76 -5.21
N LEU A 869 -22.35 -2.82 -6.08
CA LEU A 869 -22.48 -3.17 -7.49
C LEU A 869 -22.05 -4.62 -7.69
N ARG A 870 -22.78 -5.38 -8.52
CA ARG A 870 -22.38 -6.72 -8.96
C ARG A 870 -22.20 -6.74 -10.47
N LEU A 871 -20.98 -7.02 -10.92
CA LEU A 871 -20.67 -7.26 -12.32
C LEU A 871 -20.67 -8.78 -12.56
N GLU A 872 -21.38 -9.23 -13.58
CA GLU A 872 -21.47 -10.65 -13.90
C GLU A 872 -21.53 -10.84 -15.40
N SER A 873 -20.91 -11.92 -15.88
CA SER A 873 -21.03 -12.38 -17.27
C SER A 873 -21.21 -13.90 -17.28
N SER A 874 -22.21 -14.36 -18.03
CA SER A 874 -22.43 -15.77 -18.33
C SER A 874 -22.67 -15.95 -19.81
N SER A 875 -21.91 -16.85 -20.41
CA SER A 875 -21.94 -17.17 -21.83
C SER A 875 -21.73 -18.67 -22.02
N GLY A 876 -22.12 -19.18 -23.19
CA GLY A 876 -21.87 -20.56 -23.59
C GLY A 876 -20.39 -20.86 -23.95
N LYS A 877 -19.52 -19.84 -24.04
CA LYS A 877 -18.12 -19.98 -24.46
C LYS A 877 -17.17 -19.18 -23.58
N SER A 878 -16.03 -19.78 -23.26
CA SER A 878 -15.00 -19.18 -22.39
C SER A 878 -14.29 -17.96 -22.99
N SER A 879 -14.38 -17.73 -24.30
CA SER A 879 -13.75 -16.60 -24.99
C SER A 879 -14.59 -15.32 -25.02
N ASP A 880 -15.85 -15.37 -24.59
CA ASP A 880 -16.71 -14.18 -24.55
C ASP A 880 -16.49 -13.43 -23.24
N THR A 881 -16.22 -12.14 -23.33
CA THR A 881 -15.84 -11.31 -22.18
C THR A 881 -16.63 -10.01 -22.17
N CYS A 882 -16.90 -9.49 -20.98
CA CYS A 882 -17.40 -8.14 -20.80
C CYS A 882 -16.36 -7.33 -20.05
N THR A 883 -15.93 -6.25 -20.67
CA THR A 883 -14.89 -5.38 -20.14
C THR A 883 -15.55 -4.10 -19.63
N TYR A 884 -15.06 -3.58 -18.50
CA TYR A 884 -15.59 -2.39 -17.84
C TYR A 884 -14.49 -1.40 -17.51
N ASP A 885 -14.79 -0.12 -17.71
CA ASP A 885 -13.93 1.00 -17.36
C ASP A 885 -14.68 1.97 -16.44
N GLU A 886 -13.95 2.42 -15.41
CA GLU A 886 -14.27 3.56 -14.54
C GLU A 886 -15.73 3.65 -14.08
N PHE A 887 -16.02 3.29 -12.82
CA PHE A 887 -17.32 3.58 -12.23
C PHE A 887 -17.29 4.90 -11.48
N VAL A 888 -18.27 5.76 -11.76
CA VAL A 888 -18.41 7.06 -11.11
C VAL A 888 -19.80 7.17 -10.50
N LEU A 889 -19.88 7.54 -9.22
CA LEU A 889 -21.09 7.98 -8.56
C LEU A 889 -20.94 9.46 -8.17
N ALA A 890 -21.96 10.25 -8.51
CA ALA A 890 -21.99 11.67 -8.25
C ALA A 890 -23.35 12.10 -7.68
N GLN A 891 -23.35 13.16 -6.88
CA GLN A 891 -24.56 13.69 -6.24
C GLN A 891 -25.46 14.43 -7.23
N THR A 892 -24.86 15.07 -8.24
CA THR A 892 -25.58 15.88 -9.24
C THR A 892 -25.05 15.61 -10.65
N LEU A 893 -25.83 15.97 -11.67
CA LEU A 893 -25.39 15.93 -13.06
C LEU A 893 -24.17 16.85 -13.29
N GLU A 894 -24.15 18.04 -12.68
CA GLU A 894 -23.03 18.97 -12.82
C GLU A 894 -21.72 18.37 -12.28
N SER A 895 -21.79 17.73 -11.11
CA SER A 895 -20.66 16.99 -10.55
C SER A 895 -20.22 15.85 -11.47
N LEU A 896 -21.16 15.07 -12.01
CA LEU A 896 -20.86 13.97 -12.94
C LEU A 896 -20.15 14.46 -14.21
N VAL A 897 -20.61 15.59 -14.77
CA VAL A 897 -19.98 16.26 -15.93
C VAL A 897 -18.57 16.68 -15.59
N LYS A 898 -18.35 17.39 -14.49
CA LYS A 898 -17.01 17.83 -14.06
C LYS A 898 -16.06 16.65 -13.84
N ILE A 899 -16.52 15.59 -13.19
CA ILE A 899 -15.73 14.37 -12.97
C ILE A 899 -15.34 13.73 -14.29
N ASN A 900 -16.31 13.49 -15.18
CA ASN A 900 -16.03 12.87 -16.48
C ASN A 900 -15.16 13.75 -17.38
N GLN A 901 -15.33 15.08 -17.34
CA GLN A 901 -14.46 16.02 -18.03
C GLN A 901 -13.05 16.03 -17.46
N HIS A 902 -12.86 15.89 -16.15
CA HIS A 902 -11.52 15.76 -15.56
C HIS A 902 -10.86 14.46 -16.00
N VAL A 903 -11.58 13.35 -15.84
CA VAL A 903 -11.15 12.01 -16.24
C VAL A 903 -10.87 11.93 -17.75
N SER A 904 -11.64 12.67 -18.57
CA SER A 904 -11.50 12.75 -20.03
C SER A 904 -10.55 13.85 -20.54
N GLY A 905 -10.35 14.93 -19.79
CA GLY A 905 -9.39 16.00 -20.11
C GLY A 905 -7.97 15.47 -20.01
N LEU A 906 -7.72 14.65 -18.98
CA LEU A 906 -6.54 13.79 -18.89
C LEU A 906 -6.41 12.84 -20.11
N ARG A 907 -7.49 12.54 -20.86
CA ARG A 907 -7.47 11.72 -22.11
C ARG A 907 -7.06 12.50 -23.36
N GLN A 908 -7.04 13.83 -23.32
CA GLN A 908 -6.80 14.67 -24.49
C GLN A 908 -5.58 15.59 -24.37
N SER A 909 -5.18 15.97 -23.16
CA SER A 909 -4.01 16.82 -22.92
C SER A 909 -2.73 16.00 -22.82
N HIS A 910 -2.23 15.46 -23.93
CA HIS A 910 -0.79 15.22 -24.20
C HIS A 910 -0.55 14.83 -25.67
#